data_AF-A0A913Z3I9-F1
#
_entry.id   AF-A0A913Z3I9-F1
#
_cell.length_a   1.000
_cell.length_b   1.000
_cell.length_c   1.000
_cell.angle_alpha   90.00
_cell.angle_beta   90.00
_cell.angle_gamma   90.00
#
_symmetry.space_group_name_H-M   'P 1'
#
loop_
_entity.id
_entity.type
_entity.pdbx_description
1 polymer ?
#
loop_
_entity_poly.entity_id
_entity_poly.type
_entity_poly.pdbx_seq_one_letter_code
_entity_poly.pdbx_strand_id
1 'polypeptide(L)'
;MAAPRRIFTLCKLPSKPVLNSCLRRWLNISRCYGQEAAAVQKPQTEIQIPKKKKRDPTSVLQALSNTVKKDPSASPYMFHDDPFLLPRNGGERRRYALATESGKQAAQYVIKKWPEHFLAIQRDAPKVEAFYPPQQQYLFDEPSEEAVLERVENADMKEALDMFYKLLETGSLVSMATSNALLDLLCYHGYSPDTAAEAQETTGEEKEQENSDSVEVTEQSEAENRGRRSRRKKTGSEARWKENNDIEKLFDALPERNAHSYCSMVRGMIKHGAATKAFILYNEMQEKGIQADVRTYNALIQGAVFIREDYAERWKVIYQLMNQMQLEGVWPNLHSFNTMLDALRIMGIVGRKKALQTVAEMKAVGIEPSLGTYNLLLMIFYKDSLPPSDVLYDIMDTVEGMSFSLRHEQDIYFFKNAMNICLSLKDIELAYRVDLLLNTAENYKLAGDYFGQNIYYGKFFHLICLMDSVDAMMEYYEKLVPSALIPSVQVFIDMLRSMDTAGVYDKVDIIWRDVCHFSHLYQQQLLETLLSVMSQATDIDDKLTSEFFDIAMEIKSVVAKSKSRRDPVNWRASSLTHLALICLKAKHLDKAWDVLELFKKENKVPSNVLLEEYLEACITATDKQRAISCLQLVSNVSPTLVPQFIDRVKGHMTLTSQER
;
A
#
# COMPACT_ATOMS: atom_id res chain seq x y z
N MET A 1 57.06 26.15 20.71
CA MET A 1 57.62 26.47 22.05
C MET A 1 57.21 25.35 23.00
N ALA A 2 58.16 24.92 23.84
CA ALA A 2 58.22 23.76 24.76
C ALA A 2 56.91 23.45 25.53
N ALA A 3 56.57 22.23 25.97
CA ALA A 3 57.28 20.95 26.15
C ALA A 3 56.29 19.76 26.16
N PRO A 4 56.76 18.49 26.06
CA PRO A 4 55.92 17.30 25.90
C PRO A 4 55.92 16.31 27.10
N ARG A 5 55.03 15.31 26.99
CA ARG A 5 55.01 13.95 27.61
C ARG A 5 54.77 13.81 29.12
N ARG A 6 53.76 13.00 29.47
CA ARG A 6 54.00 11.73 30.20
C ARG A 6 52.87 10.72 29.99
N ILE A 7 53.32 9.54 29.57
CA ILE A 7 52.66 8.25 29.43
C ILE A 7 52.36 7.69 30.82
N PHE A 8 51.22 7.03 31.02
CA PHE A 8 51.11 5.95 32.02
C PHE A 8 50.24 4.81 31.49
N THR A 9 50.92 3.70 31.20
CA THR A 9 50.37 2.36 31.03
C THR A 9 50.21 1.68 32.40
N LEU A 10 49.08 0.98 32.55
CA LEU A 10 48.85 -0.33 33.20
C LEU A 10 49.73 -0.75 34.41
N CYS A 11 49.12 -1.00 35.57
CA CYS A 11 48.84 -2.35 36.11
C CYS A 11 48.49 -2.37 37.62
N LYS A 12 47.42 -3.13 37.93
CA LYS A 12 47.12 -3.98 39.12
C LYS A 12 47.57 -3.54 40.52
N LEU A 13 46.68 -3.65 41.51
CA LEU A 13 46.89 -4.48 42.72
C LEU A 13 45.56 -4.72 43.51
N PRO A 14 45.47 -5.78 44.35
CA PRO A 14 44.25 -6.40 44.89
C PRO A 14 43.99 -6.16 46.41
N SER A 15 42.85 -6.68 46.88
CA SER A 15 42.49 -7.20 48.24
C SER A 15 42.60 -6.32 49.52
N LYS A 16 41.52 -6.38 50.33
CA LYS A 16 41.32 -5.95 51.74
C LYS A 16 42.45 -6.40 52.72
N PRO A 17 42.55 -5.96 54.01
CA PRO A 17 41.58 -5.25 54.89
C PRO A 17 42.18 -4.07 55.72
N VAL A 18 41.37 -3.40 56.56
CA VAL A 18 41.67 -2.92 57.94
C VAL A 18 40.51 -2.04 58.43
N LEU A 19 39.55 -2.68 59.10
CA LEU A 19 38.71 -2.10 60.15
C LEU A 19 39.55 -2.14 61.44
N ASN A 20 39.71 -1.02 62.17
CA ASN A 20 39.87 -0.93 63.65
C ASN A 20 40.62 0.31 64.21
N SER A 21 40.50 1.51 63.62
CA SER A 21 41.08 2.72 64.26
C SER A 21 40.10 3.85 64.56
N CYS A 22 38.87 3.84 64.05
CA CYS A 22 37.93 4.96 64.27
C CYS A 22 36.86 4.72 65.36
N LEU A 23 36.76 3.50 65.92
CA LEU A 23 35.69 3.13 66.87
C LEU A 23 36.00 3.43 68.36
N ARG A 24 37.19 3.93 68.71
CA ARG A 24 37.59 4.14 70.12
C ARG A 24 37.53 5.59 70.63
N ARG A 25 37.14 6.56 69.80
CA ARG A 25 37.12 7.99 70.22
C ARG A 25 35.75 8.55 70.58
N TRP A 26 34.68 7.75 70.48
CA TRP A 26 33.30 8.20 70.72
C TRP A 26 32.65 7.68 72.02
N LEU A 27 33.34 6.85 72.80
CA LEU A 27 32.75 6.18 73.97
C LEU A 27 32.94 6.88 75.33
N ASN A 28 33.54 8.07 75.39
CA ASN A 28 33.91 8.70 76.67
C ASN A 28 33.34 10.10 76.95
N ILE A 29 32.33 10.59 76.23
CA ILE A 29 31.78 11.96 76.45
C ILE A 29 30.24 11.97 76.62
N SER A 30 29.65 10.98 77.28
CA SER A 30 28.22 11.06 77.65
C SER A 30 27.91 10.32 78.95
N ARG A 31 28.70 10.60 79.99
CA ARG A 31 28.45 10.13 81.35
C ARG A 31 28.39 11.31 82.34
N CYS A 32 27.65 12.36 81.97
CA CYS A 32 27.24 13.46 82.86
C CYS A 32 25.97 14.08 82.25
N TYR A 33 24.98 14.40 83.09
CA TYR A 33 23.60 14.83 82.80
C TYR A 33 22.54 13.72 82.83
N GLY A 34 22.19 13.34 84.06
CA GLY A 34 20.81 13.01 84.39
C GLY A 34 20.05 14.30 84.68
N GLN A 35 19.06 14.62 83.85
CA GLN A 35 17.86 15.37 84.21
C GLN A 35 16.82 15.12 83.12
N GLU A 36 15.63 14.71 83.55
CA GLU A 36 14.50 14.28 82.73
C GLU A 36 14.09 15.36 81.71
N ALA A 37 14.43 15.15 80.45
CA ALA A 37 13.76 15.80 79.33
C ALA A 37 12.74 14.81 78.78
N ALA A 38 11.46 15.17 78.94
CA ALA A 38 10.30 14.41 78.48
C ALA A 38 10.55 13.77 77.10
N ALA A 39 10.33 12.46 77.01
CA ALA A 39 10.46 11.68 75.80
C ALA A 39 9.43 12.16 74.76
N VAL A 40 9.81 13.15 73.94
CA VAL A 40 9.15 13.38 72.67
C VAL A 40 9.47 12.17 71.80
N GLN A 41 8.55 11.22 71.74
CA GLN A 41 8.55 10.16 70.74
C GLN A 41 8.55 10.84 69.37
N LYS A 42 9.73 11.05 68.77
CA LYS A 42 9.79 11.33 67.34
C LYS A 42 9.22 10.08 66.67
N PRO A 43 8.09 10.17 65.95
CA PRO A 43 7.62 9.02 65.20
C PRO A 43 8.77 8.63 64.27
N GLN A 44 9.27 7.40 64.40
CA GLN A 44 10.12 6.80 63.38
C GLN A 44 9.22 6.61 62.16
N THR A 45 9.01 7.67 61.40
CA THR A 45 8.34 7.60 60.11
C THR A 45 9.30 6.88 59.18
N GLU A 46 9.08 5.59 59.02
CA GLU A 46 9.80 4.76 58.06
C GLU A 46 9.62 5.37 56.66
N ILE A 47 10.69 5.95 56.10
CA ILE A 47 10.64 6.59 54.80
C ILE A 47 10.53 5.48 53.74
N GLN A 48 9.33 5.30 53.19
CA GLN A 48 9.11 4.36 52.10
C GLN A 48 9.68 4.93 50.79
N ILE A 49 10.88 4.49 50.40
CA ILE A 49 11.51 4.89 49.13
C ILE A 49 10.81 4.14 47.98
N PRO A 50 10.27 4.84 46.96
CA PRO A 50 9.63 4.18 45.83
C PRO A 50 10.64 3.42 44.97
N LYS A 51 10.20 2.31 44.36
CA LYS A 51 11.03 1.54 43.43
C LYS A 51 11.33 2.34 42.15
N LYS A 52 12.58 2.32 41.70
CA LYS A 52 12.99 2.92 40.42
C LYS A 52 12.28 2.23 39.26
N LYS A 53 11.51 2.97 38.48
CA LYS A 53 10.92 2.49 37.22
C LYS A 53 11.99 2.49 36.13
N LYS A 54 12.31 1.32 35.56
CA LYS A 54 13.14 1.20 34.35
C LYS A 54 12.25 1.47 33.14
N ARG A 55 12.77 2.20 32.15
CA ARG A 55 12.08 2.53 30.90
C ARG A 55 13.03 2.27 29.74
N ASP A 56 12.46 1.93 28.59
CA ASP A 56 13.21 1.88 27.34
C ASP A 56 13.58 3.31 26.88
N PRO A 57 14.67 3.52 26.13
CA PRO A 57 15.02 4.85 25.62
C PRO A 57 13.91 5.51 24.79
N THR A 58 13.02 4.72 24.18
CA THR A 58 11.93 5.23 23.32
C THR A 58 10.58 5.35 24.02
N SER A 59 10.42 4.86 25.27
CA SER A 59 9.11 4.81 25.95
C SER A 59 8.44 6.18 26.10
N VAL A 60 9.23 7.26 26.29
CA VAL A 60 8.68 8.61 26.42
C VAL A 60 8.14 9.10 25.07
N LEU A 61 8.83 8.80 23.97
CA LEU A 61 8.37 9.17 22.62
C LEU A 61 7.09 8.44 22.24
N GLN A 62 6.97 7.15 22.56
CA GLN A 62 5.74 6.37 22.35
C GLN A 62 4.58 6.91 23.18
N ALA A 63 4.83 7.30 24.44
CA ALA A 63 3.80 7.91 25.28
C ALA A 63 3.32 9.25 24.68
N LEU A 64 4.24 10.08 24.18
CA LEU A 64 3.90 11.34 23.52
C LEU A 64 3.13 11.12 22.22
N SER A 65 3.55 10.19 21.36
CA SER A 65 2.83 9.90 20.10
C SER A 65 1.40 9.43 20.37
N ASN A 66 1.18 8.63 21.42
CA ASN A 66 -0.15 8.13 21.77
C ASN A 66 -1.09 9.22 22.35
N THR A 67 -0.55 10.37 22.75
CA THR A 67 -1.36 11.51 23.22
C THR A 67 -1.85 12.42 22.10
N VAL A 68 -1.36 12.25 20.87
CA VAL A 68 -1.68 13.11 19.72
C VAL A 68 -2.45 12.30 18.69
N LYS A 69 -3.55 12.87 18.18
CA LYS A 69 -4.32 12.27 17.07
C LYS A 69 -3.74 12.70 15.73
N LYS A 70 -3.98 11.92 14.67
CA LYS A 70 -3.62 12.29 13.30
C LYS A 70 -4.33 13.60 12.93
N ASP A 71 -3.58 14.54 12.35
CA ASP A 71 -4.15 15.75 11.76
C ASP A 71 -4.82 15.39 10.42
N PRO A 72 -6.16 15.56 10.30
CA PRO A 72 -6.87 15.25 9.06
C PRO A 72 -6.56 16.24 7.93
N SER A 73 -6.20 17.48 8.28
CA SER A 73 -5.96 18.56 7.31
C SER A 73 -4.53 18.55 6.73
N ALA A 74 -3.60 17.90 7.42
CA ALA A 74 -2.20 17.85 7.00
C ALA A 74 -1.92 16.66 6.06
N SER A 75 -1.05 16.91 5.07
CA SER A 75 -0.45 15.82 4.29
C SER A 75 0.48 14.96 5.16
N PRO A 76 0.78 13.71 4.76
CA PRO A 76 1.73 12.86 5.50
C PRO A 76 3.08 13.55 5.72
N TYR A 77 3.65 13.39 6.93
CA TYR A 77 4.93 13.98 7.35
C TYR A 77 6.13 13.70 6.41
N MET A 78 6.00 12.69 5.54
CA MET A 78 7.00 12.38 4.51
C MET A 78 7.16 13.49 3.47
N PHE A 79 6.15 14.34 3.27
CA PHE A 79 6.19 15.45 2.33
C PHE A 79 6.54 16.76 3.03
N HIS A 80 7.16 17.67 2.29
CA HIS A 80 7.41 19.02 2.78
C HIS A 80 6.10 19.76 2.97
N ASP A 81 5.94 20.41 4.12
CA ASP A 81 4.79 21.26 4.44
C ASP A 81 4.94 22.62 3.74
N ASP A 82 4.89 22.58 2.40
CA ASP A 82 4.97 23.72 1.50
C ASP A 82 3.96 23.53 0.36
N PRO A 83 3.05 24.50 0.12
CA PRO A 83 1.99 24.36 -0.88
C PRO A 83 2.46 24.06 -2.31
N PHE A 84 3.70 24.40 -2.66
CA PHE A 84 4.30 24.09 -3.96
C PHE A 84 4.84 22.66 -4.02
N LEU A 85 5.34 22.12 -2.91
CA LEU A 85 5.95 20.79 -2.83
C LEU A 85 4.97 19.69 -2.41
N LEU A 86 3.76 20.05 -1.96
CA LEU A 86 2.73 19.09 -1.64
C LEU A 86 2.21 18.37 -2.90
N PRO A 87 2.11 17.03 -2.88
CA PRO A 87 1.64 16.28 -4.02
C PRO A 87 0.14 16.50 -4.27
N ARG A 88 -0.24 16.86 -5.49
CA ARG A 88 -1.63 17.18 -5.84
C ARG A 88 -2.42 15.99 -6.36
N ASN A 89 -1.74 14.96 -6.83
CA ASN A 89 -2.38 13.75 -7.33
C ASN A 89 -1.55 12.51 -6.94
N GLY A 90 -2.15 11.32 -7.09
CA GLY A 90 -1.49 10.06 -6.76
C GLY A 90 -0.19 9.82 -7.55
N GLY A 91 -0.11 10.34 -8.78
CA GLY A 91 1.09 10.24 -9.62
C GLY A 91 2.26 11.09 -9.11
N GLU A 92 2.01 12.35 -8.73
CA GLU A 92 2.98 13.22 -8.08
C GLU A 92 3.44 12.65 -6.74
N ARG A 93 2.50 12.20 -5.91
CA ARG A 93 2.80 11.57 -4.62
C ARG A 93 3.81 10.43 -4.77
N ARG A 94 3.59 9.53 -5.73
CA ARG A 94 4.50 8.41 -6.03
C ARG A 94 5.83 8.92 -6.57
N ARG A 95 5.82 9.84 -7.55
CA ARG A 95 7.06 10.39 -8.13
C ARG A 95 7.94 11.09 -7.09
N TYR A 96 7.36 11.87 -6.18
CA TYR A 96 8.12 12.58 -5.14
C TYR A 96 8.75 11.62 -4.13
N ALA A 97 8.01 10.58 -3.73
CA ALA A 97 8.54 9.52 -2.87
C ALA A 97 9.69 8.75 -3.56
N LEU A 98 9.50 8.33 -4.81
CA LEU A 98 10.52 7.62 -5.59
C LEU A 98 11.75 8.50 -5.87
N ALA A 99 11.57 9.79 -6.14
CA ALA A 99 12.68 10.72 -6.32
C ALA A 99 13.53 10.85 -5.04
N THR A 100 12.87 10.86 -3.87
CA THR A 100 13.55 10.90 -2.57
C THR A 100 14.37 9.62 -2.33
N GLU A 101 13.77 8.45 -2.60
CA GLU A 101 14.49 7.17 -2.50
C GLU A 101 15.63 7.05 -3.52
N SER A 102 15.43 7.51 -4.75
CA SER A 102 16.49 7.57 -5.78
C SER A 102 17.65 8.46 -5.34
N GLY A 103 17.36 9.61 -4.72
CA GLY A 103 18.39 10.47 -4.12
C GLY A 103 19.19 9.78 -3.01
N LYS A 104 18.51 9.00 -2.15
CA LYS A 104 19.18 8.19 -1.12
C LYS A 104 20.08 7.12 -1.74
N GLN A 105 19.61 6.41 -2.76
CA GLN A 105 20.41 5.40 -3.48
C GLN A 105 21.62 6.02 -4.17
N ALA A 106 21.47 7.17 -4.83
CA ALA A 106 22.58 7.89 -5.43
C ALA A 106 23.62 8.32 -4.39
N ALA A 107 23.19 8.81 -3.22
CA ALA A 107 24.09 9.13 -2.11
C ALA A 107 24.81 7.88 -1.59
N GLN A 108 24.11 6.76 -1.41
CA GLN A 108 24.71 5.48 -1.02
C GLN A 108 25.74 4.99 -2.03
N TYR A 109 25.46 5.13 -3.33
CA TYR A 109 26.42 4.80 -4.39
C TYR A 109 27.70 5.64 -4.28
N VAL A 110 27.58 6.96 -4.07
CA VAL A 110 28.73 7.85 -3.87
C VAL A 110 29.53 7.44 -2.62
N ILE A 111 28.86 7.15 -1.51
CA ILE A 111 29.48 6.68 -0.26
C ILE A 111 30.23 5.37 -0.49
N LYS A 112 29.62 4.44 -1.24
CA LYS A 112 30.19 3.14 -1.59
C LYS A 112 31.39 3.28 -2.54
N LYS A 113 31.40 4.27 -3.43
CA LYS A 113 32.45 4.44 -4.44
C LYS A 113 33.71 5.12 -3.89
N TRP A 114 33.56 6.02 -2.91
CA TRP A 114 34.66 6.79 -2.32
C TRP A 114 34.62 6.76 -0.79
N PRO A 115 34.78 5.59 -0.16
CA PRO A 115 34.64 5.43 1.29
C PRO A 115 35.65 6.25 2.11
N GLU A 116 36.82 6.56 1.56
CA GLU A 116 37.90 7.32 2.20
C GLU A 116 37.46 8.71 2.68
N HIS A 117 36.58 9.37 1.92
CA HIS A 117 36.08 10.71 2.27
C HIS A 117 35.17 10.69 3.50
N PHE A 118 34.48 9.58 3.74
CA PHE A 118 33.53 9.42 4.84
C PHE A 118 34.19 8.82 6.09
N LEU A 119 35.20 7.96 5.92
CA LEU A 119 35.96 7.37 7.03
C LEU A 119 36.91 8.37 7.70
N ALA A 120 37.37 9.40 6.98
CA ALA A 120 38.28 10.42 7.50
C ALA A 120 37.65 11.32 8.59
N ILE A 121 36.31 11.37 8.68
CA ILE A 121 35.57 12.26 9.58
C ILE A 121 34.79 11.43 10.61
N GLN A 122 35.45 11.07 11.71
CA GLN A 122 34.82 10.42 12.87
C GLN A 122 34.63 11.44 13.99
N ARG A 123 33.40 11.97 14.14
CA ARG A 123 33.06 13.02 15.12
C ARG A 123 32.00 12.60 16.14
N ASP A 124 31.36 11.47 15.92
CA ASP A 124 30.28 10.91 16.70
C ASP A 124 30.79 10.09 17.91
N ALA A 125 30.15 10.29 19.07
CA ALA A 125 30.41 9.54 20.29
C ALA A 125 29.09 9.26 21.02
N PRO A 126 28.58 8.01 21.03
CA PRO A 126 29.18 6.80 20.47
C PRO A 126 29.17 6.75 18.93
N LYS A 127 30.05 5.93 18.35
CA LYS A 127 30.11 5.69 16.91
C LYS A 127 28.80 5.07 16.42
N VAL A 128 28.21 5.63 15.38
CA VAL A 128 27.00 5.15 14.71
C VAL A 128 27.40 4.38 13.45
N GLU A 129 27.53 3.06 13.57
CA GLU A 129 28.03 2.19 12.48
C GLU A 129 27.23 2.35 11.17
N ALA A 130 25.93 2.62 11.26
CA ALA A 130 25.04 2.79 10.11
C ALA A 130 25.38 4.00 9.19
N PHE A 131 26.19 4.96 9.66
CA PHE A 131 26.59 6.13 8.86
C PHE A 131 27.92 5.95 8.11
N TYR A 132 28.60 4.82 8.31
CA TYR A 132 29.89 4.55 7.69
C TYR A 132 29.75 3.59 6.51
N PRO A 133 30.57 3.74 5.46
CA PRO A 133 30.57 2.81 4.34
C PRO A 133 30.98 1.40 4.81
N PRO A 134 30.39 0.33 4.23
CA PRO A 134 30.86 -1.03 4.45
C PRO A 134 32.30 -1.19 3.93
N GLN A 135 33.11 -2.02 4.60
CA GLN A 135 34.47 -2.32 4.16
C GLN A 135 34.42 -3.09 2.84
N GLN A 136 35.07 -2.57 1.79
CA GLN A 136 35.04 -3.14 0.44
C GLN A 136 36.24 -3.99 0.06
N GLN A 137 37.36 -3.85 0.78
CA GLN A 137 38.53 -4.66 0.52
C GLN A 137 38.35 -5.99 1.24
N TYR A 138 38.40 -7.07 0.47
CA TYR A 138 38.51 -8.41 1.04
C TYR A 138 39.77 -8.47 1.89
N LEU A 139 39.62 -8.93 3.13
CA LEU A 139 40.72 -9.11 4.07
C LEU A 139 41.58 -10.31 3.66
N PHE A 140 40.99 -11.29 2.97
CA PHE A 140 41.65 -12.53 2.57
C PHE A 140 41.68 -12.68 1.04
N ASP A 141 42.88 -12.50 0.47
CA ASP A 141 43.17 -12.74 -0.95
C ASP A 141 43.55 -14.20 -1.24
N GLU A 142 44.15 -14.89 -0.25
CA GLU A 142 44.55 -16.29 -0.39
C GLU A 142 43.35 -17.24 -0.22
N PRO A 143 43.31 -18.37 -0.95
CA PRO A 143 42.25 -19.36 -0.84
C PRO A 143 42.26 -19.95 0.57
N SER A 144 41.28 -19.54 1.36
CA SER A 144 41.04 -19.96 2.74
C SER A 144 39.54 -20.08 2.98
N GLU A 145 39.14 -20.78 4.04
CA GLU A 145 37.73 -20.92 4.40
C GLU A 145 37.13 -19.55 4.77
N GLU A 146 37.91 -18.73 5.48
CA GLU A 146 37.55 -17.36 5.85
C GLU A 146 37.33 -16.47 4.62
N ALA A 147 38.15 -16.63 3.57
CA ALA A 147 37.99 -15.89 2.31
C ALA A 147 36.68 -16.21 1.58
N VAL A 148 36.20 -17.46 1.66
CA VAL A 148 34.91 -17.87 1.08
C VAL A 148 33.76 -17.28 1.90
N LEU A 149 33.81 -17.40 3.23
CA LEU A 149 32.77 -16.87 4.12
C LEU A 149 32.62 -15.34 4.00
N GLU A 150 33.74 -14.61 3.94
CA GLU A 150 33.74 -13.16 3.74
C GLU A 150 33.00 -12.77 2.44
N ARG A 151 33.19 -13.53 1.36
CA ARG A 151 32.51 -13.29 0.07
C ARG A 151 31.03 -13.67 0.12
N VAL A 152 30.68 -14.72 0.87
CA VAL A 152 29.29 -15.12 1.14
C VAL A 152 28.56 -14.04 1.95
N GLU A 153 29.19 -13.48 2.99
CA GLU A 153 28.64 -12.38 3.79
C GLU A 153 28.41 -11.11 2.95
N ASN A 154 29.30 -10.84 2.00
CA ASN A 154 29.16 -9.74 1.04
C ASN A 154 28.18 -10.04 -0.11
N ALA A 155 27.58 -11.24 -0.15
CA ALA A 155 26.68 -11.72 -1.20
C ALA A 155 27.27 -11.70 -2.63
N ASP A 156 28.60 -11.81 -2.76
CA ASP A 156 29.28 -11.92 -4.05
C ASP A 156 29.32 -13.37 -4.52
N MET A 157 28.23 -13.82 -5.14
CA MET A 157 28.03 -15.22 -5.53
C MET A 157 29.12 -15.76 -6.46
N LYS A 158 29.61 -14.93 -7.39
CA LYS A 158 30.59 -15.38 -8.41
C LYS A 158 31.96 -15.56 -7.77
N GLU A 159 32.46 -14.53 -7.08
CA GLU A 159 33.78 -14.61 -6.43
C GLU A 159 33.78 -15.65 -5.30
N ALA A 160 32.67 -15.83 -4.57
CA ALA A 160 32.56 -16.86 -3.54
C ALA A 160 32.69 -18.27 -4.14
N LEU A 161 32.03 -18.53 -5.27
CA LEU A 161 32.08 -19.81 -5.98
C LEU A 161 33.44 -20.07 -6.63
N ASP A 162 34.05 -19.05 -7.25
CA ASP A 162 35.40 -19.15 -7.82
C ASP A 162 36.45 -19.41 -6.73
N MET A 163 36.37 -18.72 -5.58
CA MET A 163 37.26 -18.97 -4.44
C MET A 163 37.05 -20.34 -3.82
N PHE A 164 35.80 -20.82 -3.74
CA PHE A 164 35.50 -22.16 -3.25
C PHE A 164 36.13 -23.24 -4.13
N TYR A 165 36.05 -23.12 -5.46
CA TYR A 165 36.71 -24.07 -6.35
C TYR A 165 38.24 -24.01 -6.27
N LYS A 166 38.83 -22.82 -6.18
CA LYS A 166 40.28 -22.68 -5.93
C LYS A 166 40.68 -23.36 -4.62
N LEU A 167 39.88 -23.23 -3.57
CA LEU A 167 40.12 -23.88 -2.28
C LEU A 167 40.08 -25.41 -2.41
N LEU A 168 39.12 -25.96 -3.17
CA LEU A 168 39.07 -27.39 -3.47
C LEU A 168 40.27 -27.88 -4.29
N GLU A 169 40.75 -27.10 -5.27
CA GLU A 169 41.94 -27.43 -6.07
C GLU A 169 43.22 -27.51 -5.23
N THR A 170 43.33 -26.70 -4.17
CA THR A 170 44.46 -26.76 -3.23
C THR A 170 44.47 -28.02 -2.35
N GLY A 171 43.41 -28.83 -2.37
CA GLY A 171 43.26 -30.02 -1.54
C GLY A 171 42.94 -29.73 -0.07
N SER A 172 42.53 -28.49 0.24
CA SER A 172 42.15 -28.07 1.59
C SER A 172 40.77 -28.63 1.97
N LEU A 173 40.61 -29.11 3.20
CA LEU A 173 39.31 -29.56 3.71
C LEU A 173 38.43 -28.34 4.00
N VAL A 174 37.30 -28.23 3.32
CA VAL A 174 36.32 -27.17 3.56
C VAL A 174 35.30 -27.63 4.60
N SER A 175 35.04 -26.81 5.62
CA SER A 175 33.99 -27.11 6.59
C SER A 175 32.61 -27.25 5.93
N MET A 176 31.79 -28.11 6.52
CA MET A 176 30.39 -28.30 6.16
C MET A 176 29.56 -27.02 6.35
N ALA A 177 29.90 -26.18 7.33
CA ALA A 177 29.18 -24.92 7.56
C ALA A 177 29.37 -23.95 6.38
N THR A 178 30.60 -23.83 5.87
CA THR A 178 30.97 -22.94 4.78
C THR A 178 30.36 -23.38 3.45
N SER A 179 30.44 -24.67 3.15
CA SER A 179 29.77 -25.26 1.99
C SER A 179 28.25 -25.02 2.01
N ASN A 180 27.62 -25.17 3.17
CA ASN A 180 26.18 -24.95 3.34
C ASN A 180 25.78 -23.47 3.22
N ALA A 181 26.60 -22.54 3.75
CA ALA A 181 26.35 -21.11 3.62
C ALA A 181 26.43 -20.64 2.16
N LEU A 182 27.43 -21.13 1.42
CA LEU A 182 27.54 -20.87 -0.02
C LEU A 182 26.35 -21.44 -0.79
N LEU A 183 25.96 -22.68 -0.49
CA LEU A 183 24.81 -23.32 -1.13
C LEU A 183 23.51 -22.56 -0.84
N ASP A 184 23.29 -22.09 0.39
CA ASP A 184 22.12 -21.29 0.77
C ASP A 184 22.01 -20.01 -0.05
N LEU A 185 23.12 -19.28 -0.19
CA LEU A 185 23.19 -18.05 -0.99
C LEU A 185 22.83 -18.33 -2.45
N LEU A 186 23.46 -19.33 -3.06
CA LEU A 186 23.25 -19.68 -4.46
C LEU A 186 21.83 -20.20 -4.72
N CYS A 187 21.30 -21.09 -3.88
CA CYS A 187 19.93 -21.60 -3.96
C CYS A 187 18.89 -20.49 -3.77
N TYR A 188 19.14 -19.54 -2.86
CA TYR A 188 18.23 -18.43 -2.62
C TYR A 188 18.09 -17.53 -3.86
N HIS A 189 19.20 -17.19 -4.52
CA HIS A 189 19.20 -16.31 -5.70
C HIS A 189 18.95 -17.05 -7.03
N GLY A 190 19.11 -18.37 -7.06
CA GLY A 190 18.99 -19.15 -8.29
C GLY A 190 20.09 -18.79 -9.26
N TYR A 191 21.33 -18.80 -8.76
CA TYR A 191 22.51 -18.37 -9.50
C TYR A 191 22.58 -19.03 -10.88
N SER A 192 22.68 -18.19 -11.89
CA SER A 192 23.05 -18.53 -13.26
C SER A 192 24.03 -17.44 -13.72
N PRO A 193 25.15 -17.80 -14.38
CA PRO A 193 26.15 -16.81 -14.82
C PRO A 193 25.54 -15.67 -15.66
N ASP A 194 24.52 -15.96 -16.46
CA ASP A 194 23.75 -14.97 -17.23
C ASP A 194 22.99 -13.94 -16.36
N THR A 195 22.51 -14.35 -15.17
CA THR A 195 21.70 -13.50 -14.28
C THR A 195 22.54 -12.63 -13.32
N ALA A 196 23.83 -12.94 -13.16
CA ALA A 196 24.74 -12.13 -12.33
C ALA A 196 25.08 -10.78 -13.00
N ALA A 197 25.12 -10.74 -14.34
CA ALA A 197 25.25 -9.52 -15.12
C ALA A 197 23.99 -8.63 -15.00
N GLU A 198 22.80 -9.24 -15.05
CA GLU A 198 21.53 -8.52 -14.85
C GLU A 198 21.36 -8.06 -13.40
N ALA A 199 21.79 -8.82 -12.38
CA ALA A 199 21.65 -8.45 -10.97
C ALA A 199 22.46 -7.20 -10.56
N GLN A 200 23.56 -6.91 -11.26
CA GLN A 200 24.32 -5.67 -11.05
C GLN A 200 23.66 -4.44 -11.70
N GLU A 201 22.84 -4.64 -12.75
CA GLU A 201 22.04 -3.58 -13.38
C GLU A 201 20.63 -3.43 -12.75
N THR A 202 20.08 -4.49 -12.14
CA THR A 202 18.67 -4.56 -11.69
C THR A 202 18.45 -4.33 -10.19
N THR A 203 19.43 -3.81 -9.46
CA THR A 203 19.16 -3.27 -8.10
C THR A 203 18.25 -2.02 -8.11
N GLY A 204 17.81 -1.56 -9.28
CA GLY A 204 16.81 -0.50 -9.47
C GLY A 204 15.52 -0.90 -10.21
N GLU A 205 15.32 -2.16 -10.61
CA GLU A 205 14.14 -2.54 -11.40
C GLU A 205 13.43 -3.77 -10.79
N GLU A 206 12.63 -3.53 -9.74
CA GLU A 206 11.34 -4.20 -9.73
C GLU A 206 10.60 -3.71 -10.99
N LYS A 207 10.40 -4.60 -11.96
CA LYS A 207 9.49 -4.34 -13.10
C LYS A 207 8.06 -4.18 -12.58
N GLU A 208 7.77 -3.07 -11.94
CA GLU A 208 6.45 -2.46 -11.98
C GLU A 208 6.27 -1.99 -13.42
N GLN A 209 5.46 -2.73 -14.17
CA GLN A 209 5.03 -2.30 -15.49
C GLN A 209 4.59 -0.84 -15.40
N GLU A 210 5.25 0.00 -16.19
CA GLU A 210 4.79 1.33 -16.55
C GLU A 210 3.38 1.20 -17.15
N ASN A 211 2.37 1.33 -16.29
CA ASN A 211 1.12 1.95 -16.72
C ASN A 211 1.33 3.45 -16.54
N SER A 212 2.02 4.07 -17.50
CA SER A 212 1.83 5.49 -17.75
C SER A 212 0.47 5.68 -18.41
N ASP A 213 -0.16 6.77 -17.99
CA ASP A 213 -1.36 7.39 -18.56
C ASP A 213 -2.72 6.78 -18.20
N SER A 214 -3.33 7.36 -17.16
CA SER A 214 -4.74 7.78 -17.11
C SER A 214 -5.83 6.77 -17.47
N VAL A 215 -5.72 5.53 -17.00
CA VAL A 215 -6.85 4.61 -16.99
C VAL A 215 -7.23 4.35 -15.54
N GLU A 216 -8.41 4.81 -15.15
CA GLU A 216 -9.13 4.27 -14.00
C GLU A 216 -9.04 2.75 -14.06
N VAL A 217 -8.34 2.16 -13.09
CA VAL A 217 -8.22 0.71 -12.96
C VAL A 217 -9.62 0.19 -12.62
N THR A 218 -10.42 -0.09 -13.64
CA THR A 218 -11.72 -0.74 -13.52
C THR A 218 -11.51 -2.17 -13.01
N GLU A 219 -12.50 -2.72 -12.30
CA GLU A 219 -12.47 -4.09 -11.74
C GLU A 219 -12.10 -5.16 -12.78
N GLN A 220 -12.43 -4.92 -14.05
CA GLN A 220 -12.04 -5.77 -15.18
C GLN A 220 -10.53 -5.81 -15.39
N SER A 221 -9.80 -4.70 -15.19
CA SER A 221 -8.34 -4.66 -15.33
C SER A 221 -7.60 -5.34 -14.18
N GLU A 222 -8.15 -5.36 -12.96
CA GLU A 222 -7.62 -6.16 -11.85
C GLU A 222 -7.97 -7.65 -12.00
N ALA A 223 -9.18 -7.99 -12.45
CA ALA A 223 -9.59 -9.37 -12.74
C ALA A 223 -8.81 -9.94 -13.93
N GLU A 224 -8.54 -9.13 -14.95
CA GLU A 224 -7.68 -9.48 -16.09
C GLU A 224 -6.20 -9.50 -15.69
N ASN A 225 -5.71 -8.66 -14.77
CA ASN A 225 -4.33 -8.76 -14.27
C ASN A 225 -4.15 -9.93 -13.29
N ARG A 226 -5.15 -10.28 -12.49
CA ARG A 226 -5.18 -11.53 -11.71
C ARG A 226 -5.31 -12.73 -12.64
N GLY A 227 -6.11 -12.61 -13.69
CA GLY A 227 -6.26 -13.59 -14.76
C GLY A 227 -5.00 -13.75 -15.60
N ARG A 228 -4.23 -12.68 -15.85
CA ARG A 228 -2.93 -12.65 -16.55
C ARG A 228 -1.80 -13.10 -15.65
N ARG A 229 -1.79 -12.78 -14.34
CA ARG A 229 -0.86 -13.34 -13.34
C ARG A 229 -1.14 -14.82 -13.09
N SER A 230 -2.42 -15.22 -13.06
CA SER A 230 -2.84 -16.62 -12.95
C SER A 230 -2.63 -17.38 -14.26
N ARG A 231 -2.79 -16.75 -15.43
CA ARG A 231 -2.42 -17.33 -16.74
C ARG A 231 -0.91 -17.40 -16.90
N ARG A 232 -0.11 -16.41 -16.48
CA ARG A 232 1.38 -16.49 -16.42
C ARG A 232 1.88 -17.50 -15.39
N LYS A 233 1.11 -17.82 -14.35
CA LYS A 233 1.39 -18.99 -13.49
C LYS A 233 0.96 -20.32 -14.15
N LYS A 234 0.03 -20.30 -15.12
CA LYS A 234 -0.43 -21.47 -15.89
C LYS A 234 0.39 -21.73 -17.16
N THR A 235 0.96 -20.69 -17.75
CA THR A 235 1.96 -20.71 -18.83
C THR A 235 3.26 -20.25 -18.19
N GLY A 236 4.05 -21.21 -17.69
CA GLY A 236 5.23 -20.94 -16.87
C GLY A 236 6.03 -19.75 -17.39
N SER A 237 6.33 -18.79 -16.50
CA SER A 237 7.64 -18.16 -16.59
C SER A 237 8.64 -19.30 -16.74
N GLU A 238 9.47 -19.30 -17.78
CA GLU A 238 10.50 -20.32 -17.97
C GLU A 238 11.16 -20.60 -16.62
N ALA A 239 11.25 -21.88 -16.25
CA ALA A 239 11.86 -22.28 -14.99
C ALA A 239 13.26 -21.66 -14.95
N ARG A 240 13.51 -20.78 -13.98
CA ARG A 240 14.81 -20.11 -13.82
C ARG A 240 15.89 -21.15 -13.49
N TRP A 241 15.50 -22.24 -12.85
CA TRP A 241 16.36 -23.38 -12.60
C TRP A 241 16.67 -24.16 -13.88
N LYS A 242 17.86 -23.92 -14.44
CA LYS A 242 18.40 -24.69 -15.59
C LYS A 242 19.00 -26.02 -15.11
N GLU A 243 18.99 -27.05 -15.96
CA GLU A 243 19.67 -28.31 -15.67
C GLU A 243 21.20 -28.16 -15.73
N ASN A 244 21.91 -28.93 -14.91
CA ASN A 244 23.39 -28.91 -14.81
C ASN A 244 23.94 -27.51 -14.51
N ASN A 245 23.20 -26.72 -13.73
CA ASN A 245 23.65 -25.41 -13.27
C ASN A 245 24.78 -25.54 -12.23
N ASP A 246 25.45 -24.43 -11.93
CA ASP A 246 26.59 -24.45 -11.01
C ASP A 246 26.21 -24.82 -9.57
N ILE A 247 24.92 -24.68 -9.21
CA ILE A 247 24.39 -25.11 -7.91
C ILE A 247 24.32 -26.64 -7.84
N GLU A 248 23.81 -27.30 -8.88
CA GLU A 248 23.79 -28.77 -9.00
C GLU A 248 25.23 -29.31 -8.99
N LYS A 249 26.16 -28.69 -9.74
CA LYS A 249 27.58 -29.07 -9.74
C LYS A 249 28.24 -28.88 -8.37
N LEU A 250 27.97 -27.77 -7.68
CA LEU A 250 28.48 -27.53 -6.33
C LEU A 250 27.97 -28.61 -5.38
N PHE A 251 26.66 -28.87 -5.39
CA PHE A 251 26.04 -29.92 -4.58
C PHE A 251 26.62 -31.30 -4.88
N ASP A 252 26.95 -31.56 -6.14
CA ASP A 252 27.57 -32.81 -6.55
C ASP A 252 29.03 -32.95 -6.11
N ALA A 253 29.77 -31.84 -6.07
CA ALA A 253 31.15 -31.77 -5.64
C ALA A 253 31.33 -31.78 -4.11
N LEU A 254 30.25 -31.68 -3.32
CA LEU A 254 30.34 -31.71 -1.87
C LEU A 254 30.87 -33.07 -1.38
N PRO A 255 31.90 -33.08 -0.49
CA PRO A 255 32.48 -34.32 0.03
C PRO A 255 31.49 -35.14 0.86
N GLU A 256 30.55 -34.47 1.54
CA GLU A 256 29.43 -35.09 2.25
C GLU A 256 28.17 -34.23 2.04
N ARG A 257 27.01 -34.88 1.83
CA ARG A 257 25.71 -34.21 1.71
C ARG A 257 24.90 -34.48 2.96
N ASN A 258 24.68 -33.46 3.78
CA ASN A 258 23.95 -33.57 5.03
C ASN A 258 22.49 -33.07 4.90
N ALA A 259 21.71 -33.18 5.98
CA ALA A 259 20.31 -32.74 5.96
C ALA A 259 20.12 -31.28 5.50
N HIS A 260 21.03 -30.37 5.90
CA HIS A 260 20.98 -28.96 5.51
C HIS A 260 21.15 -28.78 4.00
N SER A 261 22.16 -29.41 3.39
CA SER A 261 22.42 -29.23 1.96
C SER A 261 21.26 -29.74 1.10
N TYR A 262 20.68 -30.88 1.45
CA TYR A 262 19.46 -31.40 0.82
C TYR A 262 18.26 -30.43 0.99
N CYS A 263 18.01 -29.94 2.20
CA CYS A 263 16.94 -28.99 2.48
C CYS A 263 17.08 -27.70 1.64
N SER A 264 18.30 -27.18 1.51
CA SER A 264 18.58 -25.97 0.71
C SER A 264 18.36 -26.18 -0.77
N MET A 265 18.77 -27.32 -1.31
CA MET A 265 18.52 -27.68 -2.71
C MET A 265 17.02 -27.81 -3.00
N VAL A 266 16.27 -28.55 -2.18
CA VAL A 266 14.82 -28.72 -2.36
C VAL A 266 14.12 -27.35 -2.34
N ARG A 267 14.45 -26.48 -1.38
CA ARG A 267 13.88 -25.12 -1.29
C ARG A 267 14.23 -24.27 -2.52
N GLY A 268 15.49 -24.29 -2.97
CA GLY A 268 15.96 -23.58 -4.15
C GLY A 268 15.25 -24.03 -5.43
N MET A 269 15.19 -25.35 -5.66
CA MET A 269 14.51 -25.93 -6.82
C MET A 269 13.04 -25.50 -6.88
N ILE A 270 12.31 -25.54 -5.76
CA ILE A 270 10.89 -25.12 -5.74
C ILE A 270 10.75 -23.63 -6.00
N LYS A 271 11.57 -22.79 -5.33
CA LYS A 271 11.55 -21.33 -5.49
C LYS A 271 11.76 -20.90 -6.95
N HIS A 272 12.60 -21.63 -7.68
CA HIS A 272 12.97 -21.32 -9.07
C HIS A 272 12.27 -22.21 -10.12
N GLY A 273 11.16 -22.87 -9.74
CA GLY A 273 10.24 -23.51 -10.68
C GLY A 273 10.54 -24.97 -11.06
N ALA A 274 11.53 -25.61 -10.44
CA ALA A 274 11.89 -27.01 -10.65
C ALA A 274 11.22 -27.96 -9.64
N ALA A 275 9.90 -27.86 -9.48
CA ALA A 275 9.16 -28.64 -8.48
C ALA A 275 9.34 -30.16 -8.66
N THR A 276 9.27 -30.69 -9.88
CA THR A 276 9.45 -32.14 -10.12
C THR A 276 10.80 -32.66 -9.64
N LYS A 277 11.89 -31.93 -9.93
CA LYS A 277 13.25 -32.28 -9.44
C LYS A 277 13.32 -32.23 -7.92
N ALA A 278 12.70 -31.22 -7.30
CA ALA A 278 12.66 -31.10 -5.85
C ALA A 278 11.99 -32.30 -5.18
N PHE A 279 10.90 -32.83 -5.74
CA PHE A 279 10.24 -34.02 -5.23
C PHE A 279 11.06 -35.30 -5.44
N ILE A 280 11.83 -35.42 -6.54
CA ILE A 280 12.78 -36.52 -6.74
C ILE A 280 13.87 -36.47 -5.66
N LEU A 281 14.46 -35.30 -5.44
CA LEU A 281 15.50 -35.10 -4.43
C LEU A 281 14.96 -35.34 -3.01
N TYR A 282 13.72 -34.96 -2.73
CA TYR A 282 13.05 -35.27 -1.47
C TYR A 282 12.84 -36.78 -1.27
N ASN A 283 12.46 -37.54 -2.31
CA ASN A 283 12.36 -39.00 -2.20
C ASN A 283 13.72 -39.64 -1.89
N GLU A 284 14.80 -39.14 -2.50
CA GLU A 284 16.16 -39.56 -2.17
C GLU A 284 16.52 -39.27 -0.71
N MET A 285 16.12 -38.10 -0.17
CA MET A 285 16.28 -37.80 1.27
C MET A 285 15.59 -38.84 2.13
N GLN A 286 14.35 -39.20 1.79
CA GLN A 286 13.54 -40.17 2.52
C GLN A 286 14.16 -41.58 2.48
N GLU A 287 14.63 -42.02 1.31
CA GLU A 287 15.34 -43.31 1.15
C GLU A 287 16.62 -43.38 1.99
N LYS A 288 17.31 -42.24 2.16
CA LYS A 288 18.51 -42.10 2.99
C LYS A 288 18.21 -41.90 4.47
N GLY A 289 16.95 -41.80 4.88
CA GLY A 289 16.56 -41.50 6.26
C GLY A 289 16.95 -40.09 6.72
N ILE A 290 17.10 -39.16 5.78
CA ILE A 290 17.45 -37.76 6.05
C ILE A 290 16.18 -36.97 6.32
N GLN A 291 16.05 -36.44 7.53
CA GLN A 291 14.90 -35.66 7.95
C GLN A 291 14.87 -34.26 7.30
N ALA A 292 13.71 -33.85 6.78
CA ALA A 292 13.51 -32.51 6.23
C ALA A 292 13.12 -31.50 7.33
N ASP A 293 13.52 -30.24 7.18
CA ASP A 293 13.14 -29.16 8.12
C ASP A 293 11.75 -28.56 7.80
N VAL A 294 11.20 -27.77 8.74
CA VAL A 294 9.89 -27.10 8.59
C VAL A 294 9.82 -26.28 7.30
N ARG A 295 10.89 -25.57 6.94
CA ARG A 295 10.93 -24.70 5.76
C ARG A 295 10.88 -25.51 4.46
N THR A 296 11.50 -26.69 4.45
CA THR A 296 11.52 -27.61 3.31
C THR A 296 10.16 -28.24 3.09
N TYR A 297 9.47 -28.67 4.16
CA TYR A 297 8.08 -29.10 4.07
C TYR A 297 7.17 -27.99 3.53
N ASN A 298 7.34 -26.75 4.01
CA ASN A 298 6.55 -25.61 3.54
C ASN A 298 6.78 -25.34 2.05
N ALA A 299 8.03 -25.46 1.58
CA ALA A 299 8.36 -25.38 0.16
C ALA A 299 7.72 -26.54 -0.64
N LEU A 300 7.83 -27.79 -0.17
CA LEU A 300 7.21 -28.95 -0.83
C LEU A 300 5.70 -28.79 -0.96
N ILE A 301 5.01 -28.30 0.08
CA ILE A 301 3.58 -28.00 0.04
C ILE A 301 3.26 -26.93 -1.02
N GLN A 302 4.06 -25.87 -1.10
CA GLN A 302 3.93 -24.85 -2.14
C GLN A 302 4.15 -25.42 -3.54
N GLY A 303 5.12 -26.32 -3.70
CA GLY A 303 5.47 -26.99 -4.96
C GLY A 303 4.47 -28.07 -5.39
N ALA A 304 3.75 -28.68 -4.45
CA ALA A 304 2.86 -29.82 -4.69
C ALA A 304 1.75 -29.52 -5.72
N VAL A 305 1.34 -28.26 -5.82
CA VAL A 305 0.36 -27.79 -6.81
C VAL A 305 0.82 -28.06 -8.25
N PHE A 306 2.13 -28.06 -8.51
CA PHE A 306 2.69 -28.24 -9.86
C PHE A 306 2.92 -29.70 -10.25
N ILE A 307 2.76 -30.64 -9.31
CA ILE A 307 3.11 -32.06 -9.52
C ILE A 307 1.96 -32.87 -10.14
N ARG A 308 0.71 -32.50 -9.86
CA ARG A 308 -0.49 -33.20 -10.35
C ARG A 308 -1.41 -32.23 -11.06
N GLU A 309 -2.21 -32.69 -12.02
CA GLU A 309 -3.22 -31.84 -12.68
C GLU A 309 -4.51 -31.74 -11.86
N ASP A 310 -5.00 -32.88 -11.36
CA ASP A 310 -6.25 -32.97 -10.62
C ASP A 310 -6.16 -32.33 -9.21
N TYR A 311 -7.22 -31.61 -8.82
CA TYR A 311 -7.27 -30.91 -7.53
C TYR A 311 -7.40 -31.85 -6.34
N ALA A 312 -8.10 -32.98 -6.45
CA ALA A 312 -8.19 -33.94 -5.35
C ALA A 312 -6.84 -34.64 -5.12
N GLU A 313 -6.13 -34.98 -6.20
CA GLU A 313 -4.78 -35.56 -6.11
C GLU A 313 -3.75 -34.57 -5.53
N ARG A 314 -3.80 -33.30 -5.93
CA ARG A 314 -2.98 -32.24 -5.29
C ARG A 314 -3.22 -32.17 -3.78
N TRP A 315 -4.47 -32.22 -3.35
CA TRP A 315 -4.82 -32.18 -1.93
C TRP A 315 -4.25 -33.39 -1.18
N LYS A 316 -4.35 -34.60 -1.76
CA LYS A 316 -3.79 -35.81 -1.17
C LYS A 316 -2.29 -35.67 -0.92
N VAL A 317 -1.54 -35.15 -1.90
CA VAL A 317 -0.09 -34.92 -1.75
C VAL A 317 0.19 -33.91 -0.63
N ILE A 318 -0.52 -32.78 -0.61
CA ILE A 318 -0.36 -31.76 0.44
C ILE A 318 -0.64 -32.33 1.83
N TYR A 319 -1.73 -33.09 1.97
CA TYR A 319 -2.11 -33.70 3.26
C TYR A 319 -1.13 -34.81 3.68
N GLN A 320 -0.61 -35.60 2.74
CA GLN A 320 0.45 -36.57 2.99
C GLN A 320 1.73 -35.92 3.51
N LEU A 321 2.14 -34.78 2.93
CA LEU A 321 3.31 -34.03 3.40
C LEU A 321 3.12 -33.52 4.84
N MET A 322 1.94 -33.00 5.18
CA MET A 322 1.62 -32.57 6.55
C MET A 322 1.66 -33.73 7.56
N ASN A 323 1.13 -34.90 7.18
CA ASN A 323 1.19 -36.09 8.03
C ASN A 323 2.62 -36.61 8.18
N GLN A 324 3.40 -36.63 7.09
CA GLN A 324 4.80 -37.06 7.11
C GLN A 324 5.65 -36.15 8.01
N MET A 325 5.43 -34.84 7.91
CA MET A 325 6.06 -33.85 8.78
C MET A 325 5.84 -34.20 10.27
N GLN A 326 4.60 -34.54 10.65
CA GLN A 326 4.28 -34.96 12.01
C GLN A 326 4.89 -36.32 12.40
N LEU A 327 4.90 -37.30 11.49
CA LEU A 327 5.49 -38.63 11.72
C LEU A 327 7.00 -38.56 11.96
N GLU A 328 7.69 -37.63 11.30
CA GLU A 328 9.11 -37.35 11.52
C GLU A 328 9.36 -36.51 12.79
N GLY A 329 8.32 -36.12 13.54
CA GLY A 329 8.46 -35.29 14.73
C GLY A 329 8.76 -33.82 14.42
N VAL A 330 8.50 -33.36 13.19
CA VAL A 330 8.60 -31.96 12.79
C VAL A 330 7.23 -31.30 13.00
N TRP A 331 7.18 -30.24 13.81
CA TRP A 331 5.91 -29.60 14.16
C TRP A 331 5.54 -28.49 13.17
N PRO A 332 4.31 -28.50 12.60
CA PRO A 332 3.85 -27.43 11.72
C PRO A 332 3.75 -26.11 12.48
N ASN A 333 4.01 -25.00 11.79
CA ASN A 333 3.88 -23.65 12.34
C ASN A 333 2.85 -22.82 11.56
N LEU A 334 2.68 -21.54 11.93
CA LEU A 334 1.79 -20.61 11.23
C LEU A 334 2.05 -20.58 9.72
N HIS A 335 3.32 -20.58 9.30
CA HIS A 335 3.68 -20.56 7.89
C HIS A 335 3.28 -21.87 7.19
N SER A 336 3.42 -23.04 7.84
CA SER A 336 2.98 -24.33 7.29
C SER A 336 1.48 -24.37 6.98
N PHE A 337 0.65 -23.87 7.90
CA PHE A 337 -0.79 -23.79 7.65
C PHE A 337 -1.14 -22.73 6.59
N ASN A 338 -0.45 -21.59 6.59
CA ASN A 338 -0.67 -20.55 5.57
C ASN A 338 -0.24 -21.01 4.17
N THR A 339 0.86 -21.77 4.01
CA THR A 339 1.25 -22.33 2.71
C THR A 339 0.25 -23.37 2.22
N MET A 340 -0.29 -24.20 3.13
CA MET A 340 -1.38 -25.12 2.83
C MET A 340 -2.63 -24.38 2.31
N LEU A 341 -3.04 -23.30 2.98
CA LEU A 341 -4.17 -22.46 2.56
C LEU A 341 -3.90 -21.75 1.23
N ASP A 342 -2.68 -21.25 0.98
CA ASP A 342 -2.32 -20.62 -0.29
C ASP A 342 -2.36 -21.62 -1.46
N ALA A 343 -1.98 -22.88 -1.22
CA ALA A 343 -2.17 -23.96 -2.19
C ALA A 343 -3.66 -24.25 -2.44
N LEU A 344 -4.48 -24.31 -1.38
CA LEU A 344 -5.92 -24.51 -1.49
C LEU A 344 -6.64 -23.40 -2.28
N ARG A 345 -6.14 -22.16 -2.22
CA ARG A 345 -6.67 -21.02 -2.97
C ARG A 345 -6.88 -21.34 -4.44
N ILE A 346 -6.00 -22.09 -5.08
CA ILE A 346 -6.07 -22.37 -6.53
C ILE A 346 -6.73 -23.70 -6.87
N MET A 347 -7.35 -24.38 -5.90
CA MET A 347 -7.98 -25.70 -6.04
C MET A 347 -9.52 -25.65 -6.09
N GLY A 348 -10.09 -24.47 -6.40
CA GLY A 348 -11.53 -24.27 -6.60
C GLY A 348 -12.39 -24.76 -5.44
N ILE A 349 -13.43 -25.57 -5.77
CA ILE A 349 -14.39 -26.10 -4.79
C ILE A 349 -13.71 -27.01 -3.76
N VAL A 350 -12.69 -27.79 -4.16
CA VAL A 350 -11.92 -28.64 -3.24
C VAL A 350 -11.25 -27.77 -2.18
N GLY A 351 -10.65 -26.65 -2.61
CA GLY A 351 -10.07 -25.65 -1.70
C GLY A 351 -11.07 -25.12 -0.69
N ARG A 352 -12.25 -24.70 -1.15
CA ARG A 352 -13.31 -24.18 -0.25
C ARG A 352 -13.75 -25.20 0.80
N LYS A 353 -13.92 -26.47 0.43
CA LYS A 353 -14.33 -27.53 1.37
C LYS A 353 -13.26 -27.84 2.44
N LYS A 354 -11.98 -27.68 2.10
CA LYS A 354 -10.86 -28.04 2.97
C LYS A 354 -10.32 -26.89 3.80
N ALA A 355 -10.47 -25.65 3.35
CA ALA A 355 -9.91 -24.47 4.02
C ALA A 355 -10.36 -24.30 5.49
N LEU A 356 -11.65 -24.45 5.78
CA LEU A 356 -12.14 -24.34 7.17
C LEU A 356 -11.67 -25.50 8.05
N GLN A 357 -11.52 -26.70 7.48
CA GLN A 357 -10.94 -27.85 8.19
C GLN A 357 -9.48 -27.55 8.58
N THR A 358 -8.69 -27.01 7.65
CA THR A 358 -7.30 -26.60 7.90
C THR A 358 -7.19 -25.56 9.03
N VAL A 359 -8.09 -24.58 9.09
CA VAL A 359 -8.09 -23.57 10.17
C VAL A 359 -8.53 -24.16 11.50
N ALA A 360 -9.49 -25.11 11.50
CA ALA A 360 -9.88 -25.82 12.71
C ALA A 360 -8.73 -26.67 13.26
N GLU A 361 -8.00 -27.38 12.39
CA GLU A 361 -6.79 -28.14 12.75
C GLU A 361 -5.69 -27.22 13.29
N MET A 362 -5.45 -26.08 12.64
CA MET A 362 -4.49 -25.06 13.10
C MET A 362 -4.78 -24.60 14.53
N LYS A 363 -6.06 -24.31 14.84
CA LYS A 363 -6.50 -23.96 16.20
C LYS A 363 -6.38 -25.12 17.18
N ALA A 364 -6.69 -26.35 16.76
CA ALA A 364 -6.61 -27.55 17.60
C ALA A 364 -5.16 -27.86 18.04
N VAL A 365 -4.18 -27.52 17.20
CA VAL A 365 -2.74 -27.64 17.52
C VAL A 365 -2.24 -26.44 18.36
N GLY A 366 -3.10 -25.47 18.66
CA GLY A 366 -2.75 -24.30 19.48
C GLY A 366 -2.04 -23.18 18.71
N ILE A 367 -2.17 -23.14 17.39
CA ILE A 367 -1.59 -22.08 16.54
C ILE A 367 -2.69 -21.08 16.21
N GLU A 368 -2.51 -19.83 16.65
CA GLU A 368 -3.50 -18.78 16.41
C GLU A 368 -3.45 -18.25 14.97
N PRO A 369 -4.60 -18.18 14.26
CA PRO A 369 -4.69 -17.54 12.95
C PRO A 369 -4.15 -16.11 12.93
N SER A 370 -3.49 -15.76 11.84
CA SER A 370 -3.02 -14.40 11.53
C SER A 370 -3.97 -13.67 10.58
N LEU A 371 -3.80 -12.36 10.41
CA LEU A 371 -4.54 -11.61 9.38
C LEU A 371 -4.27 -12.20 7.98
N GLY A 372 -3.07 -12.72 7.74
CA GLY A 372 -2.68 -13.40 6.52
C GLY A 372 -3.41 -14.73 6.34
N THR A 373 -3.67 -15.46 7.43
CA THR A 373 -4.51 -16.66 7.43
C THR A 373 -5.94 -16.30 6.99
N TYR A 374 -6.52 -15.26 7.59
CA TYR A 374 -7.84 -14.78 7.22
C TYR A 374 -7.91 -14.23 5.80
N ASN A 375 -6.88 -13.50 5.35
CA ASN A 375 -6.75 -13.03 3.98
C ASN A 375 -6.79 -14.19 2.98
N LEU A 376 -6.08 -15.28 3.25
CA LEU A 376 -6.10 -16.48 2.41
C LEU A 376 -7.49 -17.12 2.36
N LEU A 377 -8.23 -17.16 3.48
CA LEU A 377 -9.64 -17.59 3.49
C LEU A 377 -10.50 -16.69 2.60
N LEU A 378 -10.37 -15.37 2.71
CA LEU A 378 -11.11 -14.43 1.87
C LEU A 378 -10.84 -14.70 0.38
N MET A 379 -9.59 -14.93 0.00
CA MET A 379 -9.22 -15.28 -1.39
C MET A 379 -9.73 -16.66 -1.86
N ILE A 380 -9.99 -17.60 -0.94
CA ILE A 380 -10.56 -18.93 -1.25
C ILE A 380 -12.07 -18.82 -1.47
N PHE A 381 -12.78 -18.09 -0.60
CA PHE A 381 -14.24 -18.07 -0.55
C PHE A 381 -14.89 -17.05 -1.49
N TYR A 382 -14.29 -15.87 -1.68
CA TYR A 382 -14.86 -14.77 -2.47
C TYR A 382 -14.26 -14.70 -3.88
N LYS A 383 -14.39 -15.79 -4.64
CA LYS A 383 -14.08 -15.81 -6.08
C LYS A 383 -15.37 -15.65 -6.88
N ASP A 384 -15.31 -14.89 -7.97
CA ASP A 384 -16.49 -14.57 -8.82
C ASP A 384 -17.25 -15.82 -9.31
N SER A 385 -16.58 -16.96 -9.44
CA SER A 385 -17.17 -18.23 -9.89
C SER A 385 -17.82 -19.07 -8.78
N LEU A 386 -17.76 -18.61 -7.53
CA LEU A 386 -18.22 -19.36 -6.36
C LEU A 386 -19.48 -18.71 -5.75
N PRO A 387 -20.33 -19.48 -5.06
CA PRO A 387 -21.52 -18.93 -4.43
C PRO A 387 -21.14 -17.95 -3.31
N PRO A 388 -22.05 -17.03 -2.93
CA PRO A 388 -21.84 -16.12 -1.81
C PRO A 388 -21.45 -16.87 -0.54
N SER A 389 -20.77 -16.15 0.35
CA SER A 389 -20.17 -16.71 1.55
C SER A 389 -20.24 -15.68 2.66
N ASP A 390 -20.42 -16.15 3.89
CA ASP A 390 -20.52 -15.30 5.08
C ASP A 390 -19.22 -15.30 5.91
N VAL A 391 -18.17 -15.91 5.36
CA VAL A 391 -16.88 -16.09 6.03
C VAL A 391 -16.26 -14.77 6.50
N LEU A 392 -16.47 -13.65 5.81
CA LEU A 392 -15.97 -12.36 6.30
C LEU A 392 -16.67 -11.93 7.59
N TYR A 393 -17.97 -12.19 7.77
CA TYR A 393 -18.68 -11.90 9.02
C TYR A 393 -18.13 -12.75 10.17
N ASP A 394 -17.99 -14.06 9.95
CA ASP A 394 -17.41 -14.98 10.94
C ASP A 394 -15.99 -14.55 11.35
N ILE A 395 -15.19 -14.08 10.38
CA ILE A 395 -13.85 -13.55 10.66
C ILE A 395 -13.97 -12.30 11.52
N MET A 396 -14.78 -11.31 11.11
CA MET A 396 -14.94 -10.05 11.84
C MET A 396 -15.41 -10.26 13.27
N ASP A 397 -16.36 -11.17 13.50
CA ASP A 397 -16.84 -11.53 14.85
C ASP A 397 -15.71 -12.08 15.74
N THR A 398 -14.67 -12.69 15.16
CA THR A 398 -13.53 -13.20 15.92
C THR A 398 -12.40 -12.20 16.11
N VAL A 399 -12.21 -11.25 15.17
CA VAL A 399 -11.05 -10.33 15.17
C VAL A 399 -11.35 -8.94 15.69
N GLU A 400 -12.62 -8.59 15.85
CA GLU A 400 -13.05 -7.27 16.30
C GLU A 400 -12.45 -6.90 17.67
N GLY A 401 -11.92 -5.68 17.78
CA GLY A 401 -11.25 -5.18 18.98
C GLY A 401 -9.85 -5.76 19.25
N MET A 402 -9.33 -6.65 18.39
CA MET A 402 -8.00 -7.21 18.56
C MET A 402 -6.89 -6.32 17.95
N SER A 403 -5.70 -6.37 18.55
CA SER A 403 -4.48 -5.76 18.01
C SER A 403 -3.59 -6.83 17.37
N PHE A 404 -3.06 -6.55 16.19
CA PHE A 404 -2.22 -7.46 15.41
C PHE A 404 -0.82 -6.90 15.19
N SER A 405 0.15 -7.79 15.14
CA SER A 405 1.52 -7.52 14.69
C SER A 405 1.81 -8.30 13.41
N LEU A 406 2.76 -7.82 12.61
CA LEU A 406 3.19 -8.52 11.40
C LEU A 406 3.80 -9.88 11.76
N ARG A 407 3.13 -10.98 11.38
CA ARG A 407 3.59 -12.36 11.56
C ARG A 407 3.78 -13.08 10.22
N HIS A 408 3.10 -12.63 9.17
CA HIS A 408 3.18 -13.19 7.82
C HIS A 408 3.11 -12.08 6.77
N GLU A 409 3.79 -12.28 5.64
CA GLU A 409 3.75 -11.37 4.48
C GLU A 409 2.32 -11.11 3.94
N GLN A 410 1.39 -12.03 4.20
CA GLN A 410 0.00 -11.91 3.74
C GLN A 410 -0.87 -11.04 4.66
N ASP A 411 -0.39 -10.67 5.86
CA ASP A 411 -1.14 -9.85 6.82
C ASP A 411 -1.52 -8.49 6.22
N ILE A 412 -0.61 -7.89 5.43
CA ILE A 412 -0.79 -6.55 4.84
C ILE A 412 -1.91 -6.48 3.79
N TYR A 413 -2.35 -7.62 3.26
CA TYR A 413 -3.37 -7.67 2.21
C TYR A 413 -4.79 -7.86 2.76
N PHE A 414 -4.93 -8.18 4.05
CA PHE A 414 -6.21 -8.47 4.67
C PHE A 414 -7.21 -7.31 4.49
N PHE A 415 -6.86 -6.11 4.96
CA PHE A 415 -7.76 -4.94 4.93
C PHE A 415 -8.18 -4.56 3.51
N LYS A 416 -7.23 -4.56 2.56
CA LYS A 416 -7.50 -4.29 1.14
C LYS A 416 -8.52 -5.27 0.56
N ASN A 417 -8.36 -6.57 0.83
CA ASN A 417 -9.26 -7.59 0.31
C ASN A 417 -10.60 -7.63 1.03
N ALA A 418 -10.62 -7.42 2.36
CA ALA A 418 -11.83 -7.32 3.15
C ALA A 418 -12.71 -6.15 2.66
N MET A 419 -12.12 -4.97 2.44
CA MET A 419 -12.86 -3.81 1.95
C MET A 419 -13.40 -4.01 0.53
N ASN A 420 -12.65 -4.69 -0.34
CA ASN A 420 -13.13 -5.08 -1.67
C ASN A 420 -14.36 -6.00 -1.60
N ILE A 421 -14.40 -6.90 -0.62
CA ILE A 421 -15.53 -7.80 -0.40
C ILE A 421 -16.72 -7.03 0.17
N CYS A 422 -16.50 -6.08 1.08
CA CYS A 422 -17.58 -5.22 1.57
C CYS A 422 -18.24 -4.44 0.43
N LEU A 423 -17.43 -3.92 -0.50
CA LEU A 423 -17.92 -3.24 -1.70
C LEU A 423 -18.72 -4.19 -2.62
N SER A 424 -18.23 -5.41 -2.87
CA SER A 424 -18.95 -6.36 -3.72
C SER A 424 -20.26 -6.86 -3.10
N LEU A 425 -20.31 -6.97 -1.77
CA LEU A 425 -21.52 -7.27 -1.01
C LEU A 425 -22.45 -6.06 -0.86
N LYS A 426 -21.95 -4.85 -1.12
CA LYS A 426 -22.61 -3.56 -0.86
C LYS A 426 -23.06 -3.41 0.60
N ASP A 427 -22.24 -3.88 1.53
CA ASP A 427 -22.52 -3.81 2.97
C ASP A 427 -21.66 -2.73 3.64
N ILE A 428 -22.30 -1.62 3.99
CA ILE A 428 -21.66 -0.46 4.65
C ILE A 428 -21.37 -0.72 6.13
N GLU A 429 -22.21 -1.48 6.83
CA GLU A 429 -22.02 -1.77 8.26
C GLU A 429 -20.77 -2.65 8.45
N LEU A 430 -20.61 -3.67 7.60
CA LEU A 430 -19.41 -4.50 7.58
C LEU A 430 -18.16 -3.69 7.25
N ALA A 431 -18.25 -2.72 6.33
CA ALA A 431 -17.15 -1.83 5.99
C ALA A 431 -16.72 -0.97 7.19
N TYR A 432 -17.67 -0.44 7.97
CA TYR A 432 -17.38 0.29 9.20
C TYR A 432 -16.70 -0.58 10.25
N ARG A 433 -17.11 -1.85 10.39
CA ARG A 433 -16.41 -2.80 11.29
C ARG A 433 -14.96 -3.02 10.87
N VAL A 434 -14.70 -3.16 9.57
CA VAL A 434 -13.34 -3.32 9.02
C VAL A 434 -12.49 -2.06 9.26
N ASP A 435 -13.05 -0.87 9.04
CA ASP A 435 -12.35 0.40 9.29
C ASP A 435 -12.06 0.63 10.78
N LEU A 436 -13.00 0.27 11.65
CA LEU A 436 -12.79 0.31 13.10
C LEU A 436 -11.64 -0.61 13.53
N LEU A 437 -11.57 -1.82 12.96
CA LEU A 437 -10.48 -2.75 13.22
C LEU A 437 -9.13 -2.19 12.76
N LEU A 438 -9.08 -1.56 11.58
CA LEU A 438 -7.85 -0.93 11.06
C LEU A 438 -7.34 0.18 11.99
N ASN A 439 -8.27 0.96 12.54
CA ASN A 439 -7.98 2.08 13.44
C ASN A 439 -7.78 1.64 14.91
N THR A 440 -7.92 0.35 15.22
CA THR A 440 -7.69 -0.19 16.57
C THR A 440 -6.19 -0.36 16.83
N ALA A 441 -5.69 0.19 17.95
CA ALA A 441 -4.29 0.11 18.38
C ALA A 441 -3.31 0.52 17.25
N GLU A 442 -2.35 -0.35 16.91
CA GLU A 442 -1.36 -0.11 15.86
C GLU A 442 -1.64 -0.87 14.55
N ASN A 443 -2.88 -1.33 14.34
CA ASN A 443 -3.27 -2.11 13.15
C ASN A 443 -3.10 -1.34 11.84
N TYR A 444 -3.14 0.00 11.88
CA TYR A 444 -2.91 0.86 10.71
C TYR A 444 -1.55 0.59 10.02
N LYS A 445 -0.57 0.02 10.73
CA LYS A 445 0.73 -0.41 10.15
C LYS A 445 0.57 -1.58 9.16
N LEU A 446 -0.53 -2.32 9.26
CA LEU A 446 -0.87 -3.46 8.41
C LEU A 446 -1.76 -3.06 7.21
N ALA A 447 -2.02 -1.76 7.01
CA ALA A 447 -2.73 -1.26 5.83
C ALA A 447 -1.91 -1.41 4.51
N GLY A 448 -0.65 -1.84 4.62
CA GLY A 448 0.29 -1.92 3.51
C GLY A 448 0.94 -0.57 3.20
N ASP A 449 1.49 -0.48 1.99
CA ASP A 449 2.07 0.73 1.45
C ASP A 449 1.01 1.80 1.14
N TYR A 450 1.44 3.02 0.82
CA TYR A 450 0.51 4.11 0.49
C TYR A 450 -0.38 3.80 -0.72
N PHE A 451 0.10 3.01 -1.67
CA PHE A 451 -0.69 2.57 -2.80
C PHE A 451 -1.83 1.64 -2.35
N GLY A 452 -1.53 0.65 -1.51
CA GLY A 452 -2.51 -0.22 -0.86
C GLY A 452 -3.54 0.58 -0.05
N GLN A 453 -3.09 1.56 0.72
CA GLN A 453 -3.96 2.46 1.50
C GLN A 453 -4.91 3.27 0.62
N ASN A 454 -4.41 3.86 -0.48
CA ASN A 454 -5.26 4.60 -1.42
C ASN A 454 -6.33 3.70 -2.05
N ILE A 455 -6.00 2.45 -2.38
CA ILE A 455 -7.00 1.49 -2.91
C ILE A 455 -8.03 1.14 -1.84
N TYR A 456 -7.60 0.90 -0.60
CA TYR A 456 -8.48 0.63 0.53
C TYR A 456 -9.46 1.78 0.75
N TYR A 457 -8.96 3.01 0.96
CA TYR A 457 -9.80 4.17 1.22
C TYR A 457 -10.62 4.58 0.00
N GLY A 458 -10.11 4.39 -1.22
CA GLY A 458 -10.89 4.62 -2.43
C GLY A 458 -12.12 3.71 -2.52
N LYS A 459 -11.98 2.41 -2.20
CA LYS A 459 -13.11 1.46 -2.18
C LYS A 459 -14.07 1.71 -1.02
N PHE A 460 -13.53 2.01 0.16
CA PHE A 460 -14.34 2.36 1.33
C PHE A 460 -15.18 3.61 1.06
N PHE A 461 -14.56 4.66 0.54
CA PHE A 461 -15.24 5.92 0.26
C PHE A 461 -16.26 5.79 -0.88
N HIS A 462 -15.95 5.00 -1.92
CA HIS A 462 -16.92 4.66 -2.96
C HIS A 462 -18.17 3.99 -2.39
N LEU A 463 -17.99 3.04 -1.46
CA LEU A 463 -19.11 2.37 -0.79
C LEU A 463 -19.94 3.34 0.07
N ILE A 464 -19.29 4.27 0.79
CA ILE A 464 -19.98 5.33 1.53
C ILE A 464 -20.84 6.18 0.58
N CYS A 465 -20.28 6.63 -0.55
CA CYS A 465 -21.03 7.43 -1.54
C CYS A 465 -22.24 6.69 -2.12
N LEU A 466 -22.17 5.36 -2.24
CA LEU A 466 -23.25 4.54 -2.80
C LEU A 466 -24.38 4.24 -1.80
N MET A 467 -24.06 4.10 -0.51
CA MET A 467 -24.96 3.45 0.46
C MET A 467 -25.33 4.34 1.66
N ASP A 468 -24.53 5.35 2.00
CA ASP A 468 -24.74 6.19 3.18
C ASP A 468 -25.23 7.60 2.83
N SER A 469 -25.53 8.39 3.85
CA SER A 469 -25.92 9.79 3.77
C SER A 469 -24.78 10.70 3.28
N VAL A 470 -25.16 11.81 2.64
CA VAL A 470 -24.23 12.85 2.18
C VAL A 470 -23.47 13.47 3.36
N ASP A 471 -24.07 13.56 4.55
CA ASP A 471 -23.42 14.08 5.76
C ASP A 471 -22.28 13.16 6.22
N ALA A 472 -22.53 11.85 6.30
CA ALA A 472 -21.50 10.86 6.64
C ALA A 472 -20.37 10.84 5.59
N MET A 473 -20.73 10.97 4.31
CA MET A 473 -19.76 11.08 3.22
C MET A 473 -18.84 12.29 3.40
N MET A 474 -19.38 13.46 3.73
CA MET A 474 -18.57 14.67 3.97
C MET A 474 -17.74 14.57 5.25
N GLU A 475 -18.25 13.98 6.33
CA GLU A 475 -17.49 13.74 7.56
C GLU A 475 -16.25 12.89 7.29
N TYR A 476 -16.40 11.79 6.55
CA TYR A 476 -15.27 10.95 6.16
C TYR A 476 -14.35 11.61 5.15
N TYR A 477 -14.89 12.42 4.23
CA TYR A 477 -14.08 13.18 3.27
C TYR A 477 -13.10 14.11 3.99
N GLU A 478 -13.59 14.91 4.94
CA GLU A 478 -12.78 15.84 5.74
C GLU A 478 -11.75 15.11 6.62
N LYS A 479 -12.08 13.91 7.12
CA LYS A 479 -11.16 13.09 7.91
C LYS A 479 -10.03 12.47 7.08
N LEU A 480 -10.33 12.07 5.85
CA LEU A 480 -9.42 11.29 5.01
C LEU A 480 -8.57 12.16 4.06
N VAL A 481 -9.09 13.30 3.62
CA VAL A 481 -8.45 14.16 2.60
C VAL A 481 -7.84 15.39 3.27
N PRO A 482 -6.55 15.72 3.07
CA PRO A 482 -5.54 15.05 2.22
C PRO A 482 -4.72 13.96 2.96
N SER A 483 -4.98 13.73 4.25
CA SER A 483 -4.06 13.00 5.13
C SER A 483 -3.86 11.51 4.79
N ALA A 484 -4.91 10.82 4.35
CA ALA A 484 -4.93 9.38 4.08
C ALA A 484 -5.19 9.11 2.60
N LEU A 485 -6.15 9.83 2.02
CA LEU A 485 -6.63 9.68 0.65
C LEU A 485 -6.28 10.93 -0.16
N ILE A 486 -5.67 10.74 -1.32
CA ILE A 486 -5.71 11.75 -2.38
C ILE A 486 -6.86 11.38 -3.32
N PRO A 487 -7.91 12.20 -3.43
CA PRO A 487 -9.10 11.87 -4.23
C PRO A 487 -8.74 11.60 -5.70
N SER A 488 -9.28 10.50 -6.22
CA SER A 488 -9.27 10.22 -7.66
C SER A 488 -10.42 10.93 -8.36
N VAL A 489 -10.39 10.96 -9.68
CA VAL A 489 -11.50 11.48 -10.51
C VAL A 489 -12.80 10.75 -10.18
N GLN A 490 -12.74 9.43 -10.06
CA GLN A 490 -13.89 8.59 -9.71
C GLN A 490 -14.50 8.96 -8.35
N VAL A 491 -13.67 9.23 -7.34
CA VAL A 491 -14.16 9.66 -6.00
C VAL A 491 -15.03 10.91 -6.11
N PHE A 492 -14.58 11.93 -6.86
CA PHE A 492 -15.38 13.14 -7.06
C PHE A 492 -16.67 12.87 -7.83
N ILE A 493 -16.62 12.01 -8.85
CA ILE A 493 -17.80 11.61 -9.63
C ILE A 493 -18.82 10.91 -8.72
N ASP A 494 -18.38 10.03 -7.82
CA ASP A 494 -19.25 9.30 -6.90
C ASP A 494 -19.89 10.23 -5.86
N MET A 495 -19.13 11.19 -5.33
CA MET A 495 -19.68 12.22 -4.44
C MET A 495 -20.78 13.02 -5.13
N LEU A 496 -20.52 13.50 -6.35
CA LEU A 496 -21.48 14.30 -7.11
C LEU A 496 -22.76 13.51 -7.44
N ARG A 497 -22.64 12.22 -7.77
CA ARG A 497 -23.80 11.35 -8.01
C ARG A 497 -24.58 11.06 -6.73
N SER A 498 -23.88 10.86 -5.61
CA SER A 498 -24.50 10.67 -4.29
C SER A 498 -25.33 11.88 -3.89
N MET A 499 -24.76 13.07 -4.04
CA MET A 499 -25.44 14.37 -3.83
C MET A 499 -26.68 14.54 -4.70
N ASP A 500 -26.55 14.26 -6.00
CA ASP A 500 -27.65 14.38 -6.95
C ASP A 500 -28.80 13.41 -6.61
N THR A 501 -28.45 12.18 -6.22
CA THR A 501 -29.44 11.18 -5.77
C THR A 501 -30.16 11.62 -4.50
N ALA A 502 -29.46 12.29 -3.58
CA ALA A 502 -30.02 12.82 -2.34
C ALA A 502 -30.74 14.17 -2.52
N GLY A 503 -30.56 14.86 -3.65
CA GLY A 503 -31.05 16.23 -3.87
C GLY A 503 -30.38 17.28 -2.99
N VAL A 504 -29.15 17.03 -2.51
CA VAL A 504 -28.39 17.93 -1.64
C VAL A 504 -27.19 18.51 -2.37
N TYR A 505 -27.16 19.83 -2.51
CA TYR A 505 -26.24 20.51 -3.42
C TYR A 505 -25.29 21.52 -2.74
N ASP A 506 -25.46 21.74 -1.43
CA ASP A 506 -24.80 22.80 -0.65
C ASP A 506 -23.27 22.66 -0.51
N LYS A 507 -22.69 21.55 -0.98
CA LYS A 507 -21.25 21.24 -0.84
C LYS A 507 -20.55 21.07 -2.20
N VAL A 508 -21.24 21.35 -3.32
CA VAL A 508 -20.65 21.25 -4.67
C VAL A 508 -19.51 22.26 -4.87
N ASP A 509 -19.56 23.40 -4.20
CA ASP A 509 -18.51 24.42 -4.21
C ASP A 509 -17.19 23.91 -3.56
N ILE A 510 -17.29 23.14 -2.48
CA ILE A 510 -16.15 22.49 -1.81
C ILE A 510 -15.53 21.48 -2.78
N ILE A 511 -16.36 20.64 -3.41
CA ILE A 511 -15.90 19.66 -4.41
C ILE A 511 -15.17 20.38 -5.55
N TRP A 512 -15.72 21.46 -6.10
CA TRP A 512 -15.06 22.20 -7.18
C TRP A 512 -13.71 22.79 -6.76
N ARG A 513 -13.63 23.38 -5.56
CA ARG A 513 -12.37 23.89 -5.00
C ARG A 513 -11.31 22.80 -4.88
N ASP A 514 -11.70 21.62 -4.43
CA ASP A 514 -10.78 20.48 -4.29
C ASP A 514 -10.39 19.88 -5.64
N VAL A 515 -11.30 19.82 -6.61
CA VAL A 515 -10.99 19.45 -8.01
C VAL A 515 -9.93 20.39 -8.59
N CYS A 516 -10.00 21.68 -8.28
CA CYS A 516 -8.98 22.66 -8.65
C CYS A 516 -7.65 22.40 -7.91
N HIS A 517 -7.70 22.20 -6.59
CA HIS A 517 -6.53 21.96 -5.74
C HIS A 517 -5.74 20.71 -6.16
N PHE A 518 -6.42 19.57 -6.31
CA PHE A 518 -5.83 18.29 -6.69
C PHE A 518 -5.55 18.16 -8.21
N SER A 519 -5.68 19.26 -8.96
CA SER A 519 -5.29 19.35 -10.38
C SER A 519 -6.05 18.42 -11.33
N HIS A 520 -7.35 18.20 -11.08
CA HIS A 520 -8.25 17.40 -11.92
C HIS A 520 -9.03 18.23 -12.96
N LEU A 521 -8.64 19.50 -13.16
CA LEU A 521 -9.30 20.50 -14.02
C LEU A 521 -9.52 20.11 -15.48
N TYR A 522 -8.76 19.15 -16.01
CA TYR A 522 -8.81 18.77 -17.43
C TYR A 522 -9.46 17.39 -17.66
N GLN A 523 -10.14 16.86 -16.65
CA GLN A 523 -10.79 15.55 -16.73
C GLN A 523 -12.19 15.68 -17.33
N GLN A 524 -12.34 15.26 -18.59
CA GLN A 524 -13.57 15.44 -19.37
C GLN A 524 -14.81 14.89 -18.66
N GLN A 525 -14.76 13.64 -18.18
CA GLN A 525 -15.89 12.99 -17.54
C GLN A 525 -16.34 13.69 -16.26
N LEU A 526 -15.40 14.21 -15.47
CA LEU A 526 -15.69 14.93 -14.23
C LEU A 526 -16.34 16.28 -14.51
N LEU A 527 -15.82 17.05 -15.46
CA LEU A 527 -16.41 18.34 -15.86
C LEU A 527 -17.83 18.17 -16.42
N GLU A 528 -18.06 17.12 -17.23
CA GLU A 528 -19.38 16.78 -17.75
C GLU A 528 -20.36 16.41 -16.62
N THR A 529 -19.88 15.66 -15.62
CA THR A 529 -20.68 15.24 -14.45
C THR A 529 -21.04 16.45 -13.60
N LEU A 530 -20.09 17.35 -13.31
CA LEU A 530 -20.32 18.60 -12.58
C LEU A 530 -21.41 19.45 -13.25
N LEU A 531 -21.29 19.69 -14.56
CA LEU A 531 -22.30 20.46 -15.30
C LEU A 531 -23.66 19.76 -15.27
N SER A 532 -23.69 18.43 -15.42
CA SER A 532 -24.93 17.66 -15.37
C SER A 532 -25.64 17.82 -14.03
N VAL A 533 -24.94 17.58 -12.91
CA VAL A 533 -25.50 17.67 -11.55
C VAL A 533 -25.99 19.09 -11.24
N MET A 534 -25.18 20.12 -11.53
CA MET A 534 -25.60 21.52 -11.32
C MET A 534 -26.82 21.90 -12.18
N SER A 535 -26.91 21.37 -13.41
CA SER A 535 -28.06 21.64 -14.28
C SER A 535 -29.34 20.92 -13.85
N GLN A 536 -29.24 19.78 -13.17
CA GLN A 536 -30.38 18.97 -12.73
C GLN A 536 -30.95 19.46 -11.38
N ALA A 537 -30.16 20.17 -10.58
CA ALA A 537 -30.59 20.72 -9.31
C ALA A 537 -31.88 21.58 -9.43
N THR A 538 -32.94 21.14 -8.74
CA THR A 538 -34.22 21.85 -8.61
C THR A 538 -34.38 22.40 -7.19
N ASP A 539 -35.20 23.44 -7.02
CA ASP A 539 -35.52 24.03 -5.69
C ASP A 539 -34.31 24.57 -4.90
N ILE A 540 -33.29 25.06 -5.62
CA ILE A 540 -32.11 25.73 -5.06
C ILE A 540 -32.36 27.22 -4.79
N ASP A 541 -31.68 27.78 -3.80
CA ASP A 541 -31.78 29.20 -3.48
C ASP A 541 -31.00 30.08 -4.48
N ASP A 542 -31.28 31.39 -4.47
CA ASP A 542 -30.63 32.34 -5.37
C ASP A 542 -29.10 32.38 -5.15
N LYS A 543 -28.64 32.09 -3.93
CA LYS A 543 -27.22 32.07 -3.57
C LYS A 543 -26.51 30.90 -4.28
N LEU A 544 -27.00 29.68 -4.11
CA LEU A 544 -26.43 28.48 -4.73
C LEU A 544 -26.53 28.54 -6.26
N THR A 545 -27.62 29.13 -6.78
CA THR A 545 -27.76 29.38 -8.22
C THR A 545 -26.63 30.29 -8.76
N SER A 546 -26.26 31.33 -8.01
CA SER A 546 -25.12 32.19 -8.35
C SER A 546 -23.79 31.45 -8.27
N GLU A 547 -23.59 30.64 -7.23
CA GLU A 547 -22.37 29.84 -7.07
C GLU A 547 -22.19 28.85 -8.23
N PHE A 548 -23.26 28.17 -8.65
CA PHE A 548 -23.24 27.24 -9.79
C PHE A 548 -22.91 27.94 -11.11
N PHE A 549 -23.43 29.14 -11.30
CA PHE A 549 -23.11 29.94 -12.46
C PHE A 549 -21.63 30.33 -12.52
N ASP A 550 -21.05 30.75 -11.40
CA ASP A 550 -19.64 31.10 -11.33
C ASP A 550 -18.75 29.87 -11.64
N ILE A 551 -19.05 28.72 -11.04
CA ILE A 551 -18.37 27.44 -11.32
C ILE A 551 -18.50 27.09 -12.81
N ALA A 552 -19.70 27.16 -13.40
CA ALA A 552 -19.93 26.82 -14.78
C ALA A 552 -19.15 27.74 -15.76
N MET A 553 -19.03 29.02 -15.42
CA MET A 553 -18.23 29.98 -16.17
C MET A 553 -16.72 29.73 -16.03
N GLU A 554 -16.25 29.31 -14.85
CA GLU A 554 -14.88 28.86 -14.66
C GLU A 554 -14.59 27.61 -15.50
N ILE A 555 -15.47 26.60 -15.49
CA ILE A 555 -15.36 25.40 -16.35
C ILE A 555 -15.26 25.81 -17.82
N LYS A 556 -16.11 26.73 -18.29
CA LYS A 556 -16.03 27.26 -19.67
C LYS A 556 -14.65 27.85 -19.98
N SER A 557 -14.06 28.59 -19.03
CA SER A 557 -12.72 29.15 -19.16
C SER A 557 -11.62 28.07 -19.17
N VAL A 558 -11.77 27.03 -18.36
CA VAL A 558 -10.83 25.91 -18.25
C VAL A 558 -10.83 25.09 -19.54
N VAL A 559 -11.99 24.80 -20.11
CA VAL A 559 -12.11 24.13 -21.41
C VAL A 559 -11.47 24.95 -22.53
N ALA A 560 -11.66 26.28 -22.55
CA ALA A 560 -10.98 27.15 -23.51
C ALA A 560 -9.45 27.10 -23.38
N LYS A 561 -8.92 27.13 -22.15
CA LYS A 561 -7.47 26.98 -21.86
C LYS A 561 -6.95 25.59 -22.22
N SER A 562 -7.79 24.56 -22.19
CA SER A 562 -7.38 23.18 -22.49
C SER A 562 -7.00 22.96 -23.96
N LYS A 563 -7.43 23.84 -24.89
CA LYS A 563 -7.16 23.72 -26.33
C LYS A 563 -5.67 23.71 -26.69
N SER A 564 -4.79 24.24 -25.83
CA SER A 564 -3.33 24.21 -26.03
C SER A 564 -2.64 22.97 -25.46
N ARG A 565 -3.38 22.07 -24.80
CA ARG A 565 -2.85 20.83 -24.21
C ARG A 565 -2.81 19.72 -25.26
N ARG A 566 -1.99 18.70 -25.00
CA ARG A 566 -1.87 17.49 -25.84
C ARG A 566 -3.23 16.79 -26.02
N ASP A 567 -3.96 16.66 -24.92
CA ASP A 567 -5.30 16.08 -24.88
C ASP A 567 -6.29 17.17 -24.40
N PRO A 568 -6.90 17.93 -25.33
CA PRO A 568 -7.83 18.99 -24.99
C PRO A 568 -9.20 18.45 -24.56
N VAL A 569 -9.87 19.16 -23.65
CA VAL A 569 -11.25 18.86 -23.30
C VAL A 569 -12.16 19.38 -24.41
N ASN A 570 -12.99 18.49 -24.95
CA ASN A 570 -13.89 18.83 -26.05
C ASN A 570 -15.33 18.96 -25.57
N TRP A 571 -16.04 19.96 -26.08
CA TRP A 571 -17.46 20.14 -25.82
C TRP A 571 -18.28 19.02 -26.46
N ARG A 572 -19.13 18.37 -25.65
CA ARG A 572 -20.22 17.51 -26.11
C ARG A 572 -21.50 18.34 -26.19
N ALA A 573 -22.45 17.90 -27.01
CA ALA A 573 -23.75 18.56 -27.10
C ALA A 573 -24.48 18.56 -25.74
N SER A 574 -24.36 17.48 -24.96
CA SER A 574 -24.91 17.38 -23.61
C SER A 574 -24.28 18.38 -22.64
N SER A 575 -22.95 18.51 -22.61
CA SER A 575 -22.28 19.44 -21.69
C SER A 575 -22.53 20.90 -22.02
N LEU A 576 -22.61 21.27 -23.31
CA LEU A 576 -23.05 22.61 -23.70
C LEU A 576 -24.52 22.87 -23.34
N THR A 577 -25.36 21.84 -23.41
CA THR A 577 -26.77 21.94 -23.00
C THR A 577 -26.86 22.23 -21.51
N HIS A 578 -26.21 21.43 -20.66
CA HIS A 578 -26.17 21.65 -19.22
C HIS A 578 -25.61 23.04 -18.86
N LEU A 579 -24.54 23.49 -19.53
CA LEU A 579 -23.97 24.82 -19.34
C LEU A 579 -24.97 25.94 -19.66
N ALA A 580 -25.72 25.82 -20.75
CA ALA A 580 -26.73 26.81 -21.13
C ALA A 580 -27.90 26.83 -20.14
N LEU A 581 -28.36 25.66 -19.67
CA LEU A 581 -29.41 25.53 -18.66
C LEU A 581 -29.02 26.21 -17.34
N ILE A 582 -27.76 26.06 -16.89
CA ILE A 582 -27.26 26.73 -15.67
C ILE A 582 -27.30 28.26 -15.84
N CYS A 583 -26.88 28.79 -17.00
CA CYS A 583 -26.96 30.23 -17.29
C CYS A 583 -28.42 30.75 -17.27
N LEU A 584 -29.36 29.95 -17.78
CA LEU A 584 -30.79 30.28 -17.78
C LEU A 584 -31.37 30.30 -16.36
N LYS A 585 -31.06 29.29 -15.54
CA LYS A 585 -31.46 29.24 -14.12
C LYS A 585 -30.96 30.46 -13.34
N ALA A 586 -29.73 30.88 -13.61
CA ALA A 586 -29.14 32.09 -13.02
C ALA A 586 -29.65 33.42 -13.63
N LYS A 587 -30.66 33.39 -14.52
CA LYS A 587 -31.27 34.57 -15.18
C LYS A 587 -30.27 35.39 -16.01
N HIS A 588 -29.17 34.78 -16.46
CA HIS A 588 -28.15 35.41 -17.30
C HIS A 588 -28.35 35.06 -18.78
N LEU A 589 -29.36 35.67 -19.40
CA LEU A 589 -29.73 35.44 -20.81
C LEU A 589 -28.58 35.70 -21.78
N ASP A 590 -27.81 36.77 -21.55
CA ASP A 590 -26.66 37.17 -22.37
C ASP A 590 -25.62 36.04 -22.46
N LYS A 591 -25.25 35.47 -21.30
CA LYS A 591 -24.27 34.39 -21.24
C LYS A 591 -24.84 33.07 -21.75
N ALA A 592 -26.14 32.83 -21.60
CA ALA A 592 -26.82 31.68 -22.20
C ALA A 592 -26.78 31.76 -23.75
N TRP A 593 -26.98 32.95 -24.33
CA TRP A 593 -26.83 33.17 -25.76
C TRP A 593 -25.39 32.91 -26.26
N ASP A 594 -24.38 33.39 -25.52
CA ASP A 594 -22.97 33.09 -25.83
C ASP A 594 -22.69 31.59 -25.90
N VAL A 595 -23.38 30.78 -25.08
CA VAL A 595 -23.26 29.31 -25.10
C VAL A 595 -24.00 28.72 -26.30
N LEU A 596 -25.16 29.24 -26.70
CA LEU A 596 -25.84 28.84 -27.94
C LEU A 596 -24.98 29.11 -29.18
N GLU A 597 -24.24 30.22 -29.20
CA GLU A 597 -23.27 30.47 -30.29
C GLU A 597 -22.10 29.48 -30.28
N LEU A 598 -21.71 28.96 -29.11
CA LEU A 598 -20.67 27.93 -29.01
C LEU A 598 -21.10 26.61 -29.66
N PHE A 599 -22.38 26.26 -29.67
CA PHE A 599 -22.86 25.08 -30.42
C PHE A 599 -22.50 25.18 -31.90
N LYS A 600 -22.69 26.37 -32.50
CA LYS A 600 -22.32 26.61 -33.90
C LYS A 600 -20.80 26.55 -34.10
N LYS A 601 -20.01 27.14 -33.20
CA LYS A 601 -18.54 27.15 -33.28
C LYS A 601 -17.93 25.74 -33.15
N GLU A 602 -18.53 24.89 -32.32
CA GLU A 602 -18.05 23.51 -32.06
C GLU A 602 -18.76 22.46 -32.95
N ASN A 603 -19.54 22.89 -33.94
CA ASN A 603 -20.33 22.04 -34.85
C ASN A 603 -21.21 21.02 -34.11
N LYS A 604 -21.93 21.48 -33.07
CA LYS A 604 -22.88 20.69 -32.27
C LYS A 604 -24.30 21.21 -32.46
N VAL A 605 -25.28 20.34 -32.23
CA VAL A 605 -26.70 20.65 -32.34
C VAL A 605 -27.30 20.82 -30.93
N PRO A 606 -27.91 21.97 -30.60
CA PRO A 606 -28.64 22.15 -29.34
C PRO A 606 -29.88 21.26 -29.29
N SER A 607 -30.25 20.80 -28.09
CA SER A 607 -31.46 20.03 -27.89
C SER A 607 -32.71 20.89 -28.07
N ASN A 608 -33.81 20.26 -28.49
CA ASN A 608 -35.10 20.94 -28.63
C ASN A 608 -35.59 21.53 -27.31
N VAL A 609 -35.43 20.78 -26.21
CA VAL A 609 -35.80 21.20 -24.85
C VAL A 609 -35.06 22.49 -24.46
N LEU A 610 -33.76 22.59 -24.75
CA LEU A 610 -32.99 23.80 -24.45
C LEU A 610 -33.51 25.03 -25.21
N LEU A 611 -33.89 24.85 -26.47
CA LEU A 611 -34.41 25.94 -27.30
C LEU A 611 -35.79 26.40 -26.81
N GLU A 612 -36.62 25.47 -26.33
CA GLU A 612 -37.91 25.77 -25.70
C GLU A 612 -37.69 26.59 -24.41
N GLU A 613 -36.85 26.11 -23.50
CA GLU A 613 -36.56 26.79 -22.24
C GLU A 613 -35.92 28.17 -22.44
N TYR A 614 -35.00 28.31 -23.40
CA TYR A 614 -34.40 29.60 -23.72
C TYR A 614 -35.45 30.60 -24.26
N LEU A 615 -36.37 30.13 -25.10
CA LEU A 615 -37.44 30.97 -25.63
C LEU A 615 -38.40 31.42 -24.52
N GLU A 616 -38.77 30.50 -23.62
CA GLU A 616 -39.61 30.82 -22.46
C GLU A 616 -38.93 31.83 -21.54
N ALA A 617 -37.62 31.68 -21.30
CA ALA A 617 -36.84 32.65 -20.55
C ALA A 617 -36.81 34.04 -21.24
N CYS A 618 -36.70 34.10 -22.57
CA CYS A 618 -36.81 35.36 -23.32
C CYS A 618 -38.21 35.99 -23.22
N ILE A 619 -39.27 35.17 -23.23
CA ILE A 619 -40.66 35.62 -23.06
C ILE A 619 -40.86 36.22 -21.67
N THR A 620 -40.42 35.53 -20.62
CA THR A 620 -40.54 36.03 -19.23
C THR A 620 -39.75 37.33 -19.01
N ALA A 621 -38.58 37.47 -19.63
CA ALA A 621 -37.77 38.70 -19.58
C ALA A 621 -38.23 39.79 -20.56
N THR A 622 -39.23 39.52 -21.41
CA THR A 622 -39.71 40.41 -22.48
C THR A 622 -38.62 40.88 -23.48
N ASP A 623 -37.57 40.08 -23.68
CA ASP A 623 -36.45 40.38 -24.58
C ASP A 623 -36.76 39.94 -26.02
N LYS A 624 -37.33 40.87 -26.79
CA LYS A 624 -37.82 40.64 -28.16
C LYS A 624 -36.69 40.31 -29.13
N GLN A 625 -35.55 40.97 -29.02
CA GLN A 625 -34.46 40.82 -29.98
C GLN A 625 -33.88 39.40 -29.92
N ARG A 626 -33.63 38.90 -28.71
CA ARG A 626 -33.08 37.55 -28.52
C ARG A 626 -34.08 36.45 -28.86
N ALA A 627 -35.37 36.67 -28.63
CA ALA A 627 -36.41 35.73 -29.05
C ALA A 627 -36.45 35.56 -30.58
N ILE A 628 -36.33 36.66 -31.33
CA ILE A 628 -36.27 36.62 -32.80
C ILE A 628 -34.96 35.94 -33.26
N SER A 629 -33.83 36.25 -32.63
CA SER A 629 -32.56 35.56 -32.94
C SER A 629 -32.63 34.06 -32.63
N CYS A 630 -33.30 33.65 -31.54
CA CYS A 630 -33.54 32.25 -31.22
C CYS A 630 -34.38 31.56 -32.29
N LEU A 631 -35.46 32.20 -32.78
CA LEU A 631 -36.27 31.68 -33.89
C LEU A 631 -35.46 31.47 -35.18
N GLN A 632 -34.54 32.39 -35.49
CA GLN A 632 -33.62 32.25 -36.64
C GLN A 632 -32.62 31.10 -36.45
N LEU A 633 -32.21 30.83 -35.21
CA LEU A 633 -31.35 29.69 -34.89
C LEU A 633 -32.15 28.37 -35.01
N VAL A 634 -33.38 28.32 -34.47
CA VAL A 634 -34.30 27.18 -34.56
C VAL A 634 -34.64 26.86 -36.02
N SER A 635 -34.86 27.86 -36.88
CA SER A 635 -35.17 27.62 -38.30
C SER A 635 -34.04 26.91 -39.06
N ASN A 636 -32.79 27.11 -38.63
CA ASN A 636 -31.63 26.48 -39.24
C ASN A 636 -31.33 25.09 -38.67
N VAL A 637 -31.72 24.83 -37.41
CA VAL A 637 -31.32 23.63 -36.67
C VAL A 637 -32.45 22.60 -36.57
N SER A 638 -33.68 23.04 -36.29
CA SER A 638 -34.86 22.20 -36.04
C SER A 638 -36.14 22.82 -36.64
N PRO A 639 -36.30 22.75 -37.98
CA PRO A 639 -37.40 23.42 -38.69
C PRO A 639 -38.80 22.94 -38.29
N THR A 640 -38.91 21.77 -37.65
CA THR A 640 -40.18 21.21 -37.18
C THR A 640 -40.79 21.96 -36.01
N LEU A 641 -40.00 22.68 -35.20
CA LEU A 641 -40.47 23.43 -34.02
C LEU A 641 -40.87 24.87 -34.34
N VAL A 642 -40.46 25.38 -35.50
CA VAL A 642 -40.65 26.77 -35.92
C VAL A 642 -42.12 27.22 -35.85
N PRO A 643 -43.13 26.46 -36.33
CA PRO A 643 -44.53 26.91 -36.27
C PRO A 643 -45.01 27.11 -34.83
N GLN A 644 -44.69 26.17 -33.94
CA GLN A 644 -45.10 26.22 -32.53
C GLN A 644 -44.43 27.39 -31.79
N PHE A 645 -43.16 27.66 -32.06
CA PHE A 645 -42.42 28.74 -31.44
C PHE A 645 -42.91 30.11 -31.92
N ILE A 646 -43.23 30.25 -33.22
CA ILE A 646 -43.80 31.49 -33.77
C ILE A 646 -45.15 31.80 -33.11
N ASP A 647 -46.02 30.80 -32.95
CA ASP A 647 -47.32 30.99 -32.30
C ASP A 647 -47.17 31.43 -30.84
N ARG A 648 -46.22 30.84 -30.09
CA ARG A 648 -45.91 31.24 -28.70
C ARG A 648 -45.39 32.67 -28.61
N VAL A 649 -44.46 33.08 -29.48
CA VAL A 649 -43.91 34.45 -29.48
C VAL A 649 -44.98 35.47 -29.88
N LYS A 650 -45.81 35.17 -30.88
CA LYS A 650 -46.94 36.04 -31.31
C LYS A 650 -48.01 36.17 -30.23
N GLY A 651 -48.25 35.13 -29.44
CA GLY A 651 -49.23 35.12 -28.36
C GLY A 651 -48.81 35.89 -27.11
N HIS A 652 -47.52 35.87 -26.76
CA HIS A 652 -47.01 36.44 -25.50
C HIS A 652 -46.23 37.76 -25.65
N MET A 653 -45.82 38.16 -26.86
CA MET A 653 -45.06 39.39 -27.08
C MET A 653 -45.71 40.36 -28.07
N THR A 654 -45.62 41.66 -27.77
CA THR A 654 -46.05 42.74 -28.68
C THR A 654 -44.99 42.97 -29.76
N LEU A 655 -45.20 42.42 -30.96
CA LEU A 655 -44.30 42.58 -32.13
C LEU A 655 -44.72 43.76 -33.02
N THR A 656 -43.74 44.46 -33.60
CA THR A 656 -43.97 45.49 -34.63
C THR A 656 -44.36 44.87 -35.97
N SER A 657 -44.86 45.68 -36.91
CA SER A 657 -45.28 45.21 -38.25
C SER A 657 -44.13 44.70 -39.14
N GLN A 658 -42.88 45.03 -38.82
CA GLN A 658 -41.70 44.47 -39.49
C GLN A 658 -41.24 43.14 -38.87
N GLU A 659 -41.55 42.89 -37.60
CA GLU A 659 -41.17 41.69 -36.85
C GLU A 659 -42.22 40.55 -36.95
N ARG A 660 -43.45 40.87 -37.36
CA ARG A 660 -44.57 39.93 -37.55
C ARG A 660 -44.53 39.17 -38.87
#